data_AF-D0MWA1-F1
#
_entry.id   AF-D0MWA1-F1
#
_cell.length_a   1.000
_cell.length_b   1.000
_cell.length_c   1.000
_cell.angle_alpha   90.00
_cell.angle_beta   90.00
_cell.angle_gamma   90.00
#
_symmetry.space_group_name_H-M   'P 1'
#
loop_
_entity.id
_entity.type
_entity.pdbx_description
1 polymer ?
#
loop_
_entity_poly.entity_id
_entity_poly.type
_entity_poly.pdbx_seq_one_letter_code
_entity_poly.pdbx_strand_id
1 'polypeptide(L)'
;MRASLIVALAAATASASPLSLPELTSSGGYGYVRSPDRSVSLTSPRPHDYIDVSKLPKNFDWRNVNGTRYVSISRNQHIPHYCGSCWSFAATSALADRILIFKERNPGNKPSVEVHRGVVLSPQVILNCDKKDNGCHGGDQLEAYRYIKEHGVPEEGCQRYAATGHDTGNTCTDMDVCENCLPSKGCFPQKSYDKYYVSEVGTTLGEQQMMAEIYARGPIACSVAVTDGFLKYSGGIFDDKTNATDVDHAISIVGWGEENGVPFWVLRNSWGSFWGESGWMRLVRGVNNVGVEGECAFGVPRDDGWPTPTKIEEKEEDKVKEPQEETSVESTLGGCRQKLHFAGGERVISPLPHETMDVTDLPKSWDWRDVNGKNYVTWDKNQHIPKYCGSCWAQGTTSALSDRISILRNASWPEIALSPQVLINCHAGGTCNGGNPGLVYEYAHRHGIPDQTCQAYQAKNLQCDQFAICETCWPSKESFTPGVCEPIKKFAKYYVSEYGSVSGAERMKAEIYKRGPIGCGVHATSKFESYTGGIYSEHVMFPLINHEISVAGWGYDEETDTEYWIGRNSWGTYWGENGWFRIQMHHNNLGIEQDCDWGVPLPDGSKPNDFVVDYQGNEAETMVVLHSSDDQCHLFTDVFGRLLQLLLGCIAIFLLYIKRKLEFPIRPIKVWAMDVSKQSLGAFYIHCISVILSIVMIAASTENYDEVRK
;
A
#
# COMPACT_ATOMS: atom_id res chain seq x y z
N MET A 1 -3.76 -27.34 63.68
CA MET A 1 -4.63 -26.47 62.85
C MET A 1 -3.68 -25.58 62.05
N ARG A 2 -3.27 -25.95 60.84
CA ARG A 2 -4.00 -25.89 59.54
C ARG A 2 -4.22 -24.45 59.05
N ALA A 3 -3.65 -24.18 57.86
CA ALA A 3 -4.13 -23.35 56.74
C ALA A 3 -4.36 -21.85 57.03
N SER A 4 -4.01 -20.87 56.20
CA SER A 4 -3.94 -20.79 54.74
C SER A 4 -3.14 -19.54 54.37
N LEU A 5 -2.28 -19.63 53.34
CA LEU A 5 -2.16 -18.71 52.19
C LEU A 5 -0.80 -18.93 51.52
N ILE A 6 -0.71 -20.02 50.76
CA ILE A 6 0.12 -20.12 49.57
C ILE A 6 -0.90 -20.26 48.45
N VAL A 7 -0.88 -19.39 47.44
CA VAL A 7 -1.22 -19.63 46.02
C VAL A 7 -1.21 -18.28 45.29
N ALA A 8 -0.64 -18.31 44.09
CA ALA A 8 -0.72 -17.32 43.00
C ALA A 8 0.29 -16.16 43.00
N LEU A 9 1.58 -16.48 42.74
CA LEU A 9 2.47 -15.57 42.00
C LEU A 9 3.67 -16.34 41.39
N ALA A 10 3.38 -17.40 40.62
CA ALA A 10 4.38 -18.08 39.78
C ALA A 10 3.68 -19.05 38.81
N ALA A 11 3.09 -18.54 37.73
CA ALA A 11 2.85 -19.25 36.45
C ALA A 11 2.02 -18.38 35.51
N ALA A 12 2.66 -17.48 34.77
CA ALA A 12 2.11 -16.93 33.53
C ALA A 12 3.24 -16.39 32.63
N THR A 13 4.27 -17.19 32.42
CA THR A 13 5.08 -17.09 31.19
C THR A 13 4.66 -18.26 30.31
N ALA A 14 3.46 -18.18 29.75
CA ALA A 14 3.14 -18.99 28.60
C ALA A 14 3.90 -18.37 27.43
N SER A 15 4.97 -19.03 27.00
CA SER A 15 5.48 -18.84 25.64
C SER A 15 4.34 -19.23 24.70
N ALA A 16 3.61 -18.25 24.20
CA ALA A 16 2.66 -18.48 23.12
C ALA A 16 3.47 -18.95 21.92
N SER A 17 3.37 -20.25 21.62
CA SER A 17 3.77 -20.77 20.31
C SER A 17 3.00 -19.98 19.25
N PRO A 18 3.60 -19.63 18.10
CA PRO A 18 2.86 -19.02 17.01
C PRO A 18 1.74 -19.98 16.62
N LEU A 19 0.49 -19.56 16.82
CA LEU A 19 -0.68 -20.30 16.37
C LEU A 19 -0.56 -20.48 14.85
N SER A 20 -0.82 -21.68 14.39
CA SER A 20 -0.82 -21.95 12.96
C SER A 20 -2.03 -21.28 12.30
N LEU A 21 -1.91 -20.79 11.06
CA LEU A 21 -3.00 -20.17 10.29
C LEU A 21 -4.34 -20.96 10.37
N PRO A 22 -4.36 -22.32 10.37
CA PRO A 22 -5.59 -23.11 10.54
C PRO A 22 -6.21 -23.06 11.95
N GLU A 23 -5.44 -22.79 13.01
CA GLU A 23 -5.96 -22.65 14.37
C GLU A 23 -6.63 -21.28 14.59
N LEU A 24 -6.21 -20.26 13.83
CA LEU A 24 -6.88 -18.95 13.81
C LEU A 24 -8.23 -19.04 13.06
N THR A 25 -8.31 -19.74 11.92
CA THR A 25 -9.48 -19.74 11.04
C THR A 25 -10.62 -20.70 11.41
N SER A 26 -10.59 -21.35 12.58
CA SER A 26 -11.48 -22.49 12.86
C SER A 26 -12.93 -22.13 13.30
N SER A 27 -13.38 -20.88 13.11
CA SER A 27 -14.77 -20.45 13.34
C SER A 27 -15.40 -20.02 12.02
N GLY A 28 -16.50 -20.67 11.62
CA GLY A 28 -17.08 -20.57 10.28
C GLY A 28 -17.45 -19.16 9.79
N GLY A 29 -17.51 -19.07 8.45
CA GLY A 29 -17.90 -17.91 7.65
C GLY A 29 -16.76 -16.93 7.39
N TYR A 30 -16.10 -17.04 6.24
CA TYR A 30 -15.49 -15.85 5.65
C TYR A 30 -16.65 -14.92 5.20
N GLY A 31 -16.37 -13.67 4.84
CA GLY A 31 -17.39 -12.61 4.81
C GLY A 31 -18.60 -12.75 3.87
N TYR A 32 -18.79 -13.86 3.15
CA TYR A 32 -19.96 -14.03 2.29
C TYR A 32 -21.14 -14.65 3.04
N VAL A 33 -22.29 -14.00 2.99
CA VAL A 33 -23.56 -14.53 3.48
C VAL A 33 -24.59 -14.33 2.39
N ARG A 34 -25.06 -15.43 1.80
CA ARG A 34 -25.99 -15.40 0.68
C ARG A 34 -27.35 -14.82 1.08
N SER A 35 -27.80 -13.78 0.39
CA SER A 35 -29.15 -13.26 0.52
C SER A 35 -30.19 -14.25 -0.04
N PRO A 36 -31.31 -14.49 0.67
CA PRO A 36 -32.41 -15.31 0.16
C PRO A 36 -33.09 -14.67 -1.05
N ASP A 37 -33.06 -13.33 -1.17
CA ASP A 37 -33.62 -12.62 -2.31
C ASP A 37 -32.62 -12.61 -3.48
N ARG A 38 -32.97 -13.30 -4.56
CA ARG A 38 -32.18 -13.36 -5.81
C ARG A 38 -32.82 -12.59 -6.97
N SER A 39 -33.78 -11.71 -6.68
CA SER A 39 -34.42 -10.84 -7.67
C SER A 39 -33.41 -9.98 -8.43
N VAL A 40 -33.54 -9.93 -9.76
CA VAL A 40 -32.68 -9.11 -10.61
C VAL A 40 -33.48 -7.97 -11.22
N SER A 41 -32.80 -6.89 -11.59
CA SER A 41 -33.40 -5.74 -12.27
C SER A 41 -32.58 -5.45 -13.51
N LEU A 42 -33.01 -6.05 -14.63
CA LEU A 42 -32.36 -5.94 -15.93
C LEU A 42 -33.28 -5.20 -16.91
N THR A 43 -32.68 -4.32 -17.71
CA THR A 43 -33.34 -3.56 -18.78
C THR A 43 -32.71 -3.83 -20.14
N SER A 44 -31.47 -4.32 -20.18
CA SER A 44 -30.77 -4.71 -21.41
C SER A 44 -30.72 -6.24 -21.59
N PRO A 45 -30.62 -6.73 -22.85
CA PRO A 45 -30.35 -8.15 -23.12
C PRO A 45 -29.08 -8.64 -22.42
N ARG A 46 -29.04 -9.90 -22.01
CA ARG A 46 -27.84 -10.44 -21.35
C ARG A 46 -26.76 -10.71 -22.40
N PRO A 47 -25.48 -10.45 -22.10
CA PRO A 47 -24.39 -10.70 -23.06
C PRO A 47 -24.37 -12.10 -23.65
N HIS A 48 -24.68 -13.14 -22.87
CA HIS A 48 -24.73 -14.51 -23.38
C HIS A 48 -25.87 -14.80 -24.36
N ASP A 49 -26.85 -13.90 -24.49
CA ASP A 49 -27.94 -14.04 -25.46
C ASP A 49 -27.51 -13.64 -26.89
N TYR A 50 -26.44 -12.84 -27.02
CA TYR A 50 -25.99 -12.28 -28.31
C TYR A 50 -24.50 -12.42 -28.60
N ILE A 51 -23.69 -12.81 -27.62
CA ILE A 51 -22.27 -13.11 -27.80
C ILE A 51 -22.08 -14.61 -27.97
N ASP A 52 -21.51 -14.98 -29.11
CA ASP A 52 -21.01 -16.33 -29.35
C ASP A 52 -19.68 -16.53 -28.62
N VAL A 53 -19.74 -17.13 -27.43
CA VAL A 53 -18.58 -17.34 -26.56
C VAL A 53 -17.47 -18.16 -27.24
N SER A 54 -17.82 -19.01 -28.22
CA SER A 54 -16.82 -19.78 -28.97
C SER A 54 -15.90 -18.92 -29.84
N LYS A 55 -16.30 -17.67 -30.11
CA LYS A 55 -15.52 -16.68 -30.87
C LYS A 55 -14.73 -15.72 -29.98
N LEU A 56 -14.92 -15.78 -28.66
CA LEU A 56 -14.15 -14.95 -27.74
C LEU A 56 -12.66 -15.37 -27.74
N PRO A 57 -11.74 -14.44 -27.46
CA PRO A 57 -10.33 -14.78 -27.40
C PRO A 57 -10.05 -15.78 -26.26
N LYS A 58 -9.10 -16.68 -26.50
CA LYS A 58 -8.65 -17.66 -25.48
C LYS A 58 -8.14 -17.00 -24.19
N ASN A 59 -7.54 -15.81 -24.32
CA ASN A 59 -7.04 -15.01 -23.21
C ASN A 59 -7.68 -13.63 -23.28
N PHE A 60 -8.22 -13.18 -22.15
CA PHE A 60 -8.79 -11.85 -22.02
C PHE A 60 -8.67 -11.39 -20.57
N ASP A 61 -8.13 -10.19 -20.35
CA ASP A 61 -7.79 -9.74 -19.01
C ASP A 61 -7.90 -8.23 -18.88
N TRP A 62 -8.87 -7.75 -18.09
CA TRP A 62 -9.04 -6.30 -17.85
C TRP A 62 -7.85 -5.66 -17.11
N ARG A 63 -6.92 -6.46 -16.55
CA ARG A 63 -5.64 -5.96 -16.04
C ARG A 63 -4.75 -5.39 -17.15
N ASN A 64 -4.95 -5.82 -18.39
CA ASN A 64 -4.24 -5.35 -19.57
C ASN A 64 -5.04 -5.60 -20.85
N VAL A 65 -5.78 -4.59 -21.31
CA VAL A 65 -6.42 -4.58 -22.63
C VAL A 65 -5.68 -3.57 -23.50
N ASN A 66 -4.97 -4.05 -24.51
CA ASN A 66 -4.18 -3.24 -25.44
C ASN A 66 -3.14 -2.31 -24.77
N GLY A 67 -2.53 -2.74 -23.66
CA GLY A 67 -1.55 -1.94 -22.92
C GLY A 67 -2.16 -0.97 -21.90
N THR A 68 -3.48 -0.98 -21.74
CA THR A 68 -4.22 -0.17 -20.77
C THR A 68 -4.78 -1.05 -19.65
N ARG A 69 -4.65 -0.57 -18.42
CA ARG A 69 -5.13 -1.21 -17.20
C ARG A 69 -6.48 -0.60 -16.80
N TYR A 70 -7.52 -1.41 -16.68
CA TYR A 70 -8.88 -0.97 -16.27
C TYR A 70 -9.28 -1.43 -14.87
N VAL A 71 -8.31 -1.88 -14.08
CA VAL A 71 -8.50 -2.45 -12.76
C VAL A 71 -8.00 -1.49 -11.69
N SER A 72 -8.86 -1.16 -10.73
CA SER A 72 -8.54 -0.39 -9.53
C SER A 72 -7.54 -1.11 -8.61
N ILE A 73 -7.00 -0.39 -7.61
CA ILE A 73 -5.97 -0.88 -6.68
C ILE A 73 -6.35 -2.17 -5.95
N SER A 74 -5.36 -3.00 -5.62
CA SER A 74 -5.51 -4.10 -4.66
C SER A 74 -5.82 -3.54 -3.27
N ARG A 75 -6.63 -4.26 -2.48
CA ARG A 75 -7.06 -3.83 -1.14
C ARG A 75 -6.96 -4.97 -0.12
N ASN A 76 -7.08 -4.63 1.16
CA ASN A 76 -7.01 -5.58 2.26
C ASN A 76 -8.15 -5.33 3.27
N GLN A 77 -9.07 -6.27 3.38
CA GLN A 77 -10.21 -6.24 4.30
C GLN A 77 -9.84 -6.65 5.74
N HIS A 78 -8.63 -7.18 5.93
CA HIS A 78 -8.20 -7.74 7.21
C HIS A 78 -7.51 -6.73 8.12
N ILE A 79 -7.43 -5.46 7.72
CA ILE A 79 -6.75 -4.41 8.48
C ILE A 79 -7.57 -3.11 8.51
N PRO A 80 -7.52 -2.33 9.61
CA PRO A 80 -6.65 -2.50 10.79
C PRO A 80 -7.08 -3.60 11.77
N HIS A 81 -8.26 -4.18 11.56
CA HIS A 81 -8.82 -5.29 12.32
C HIS A 81 -9.54 -6.24 11.35
N TYR A 82 -9.85 -7.46 11.77
CA TYR A 82 -10.61 -8.38 10.94
C TYR A 82 -12.06 -7.91 10.76
N CYS A 83 -12.48 -7.86 9.50
CA CYS A 83 -13.86 -7.62 9.10
C CYS A 83 -14.16 -8.49 7.87
N GLY A 84 -15.18 -9.35 7.99
CA GLY A 84 -15.67 -10.22 6.90
C GLY A 84 -16.42 -9.42 5.83
N SER A 85 -15.73 -8.50 5.15
CA SER A 85 -16.32 -7.51 4.24
C SER A 85 -16.07 -7.79 2.76
N CYS A 86 -15.60 -9.00 2.42
CA CYS A 86 -15.27 -9.40 1.05
C CYS A 86 -16.38 -9.10 0.03
N TRP A 87 -17.65 -9.27 0.42
CA TRP A 87 -18.83 -9.02 -0.39
C TRP A 87 -18.91 -7.56 -0.88
N SER A 88 -18.66 -6.61 0.03
CA SER A 88 -18.61 -5.18 -0.28
C SER A 88 -17.37 -4.82 -1.10
N PHE A 89 -16.20 -5.39 -0.78
CA PHE A 89 -14.97 -5.18 -1.56
C PHE A 89 -15.07 -5.71 -2.99
N ALA A 90 -15.63 -6.90 -3.17
CA ALA A 90 -15.81 -7.53 -4.47
C ALA A 90 -16.78 -6.71 -5.34
N ALA A 91 -17.92 -6.29 -4.78
CA ALA A 91 -18.90 -5.47 -5.49
C ALA A 91 -18.35 -4.09 -5.87
N THR A 92 -17.74 -3.38 -4.92
CA THR A 92 -17.19 -2.03 -5.17
C THR A 92 -15.98 -2.03 -6.10
N SER A 93 -15.10 -3.03 -6.00
CA SER A 93 -13.95 -3.18 -6.91
C SER A 93 -14.41 -3.49 -8.33
N ALA A 94 -15.32 -4.45 -8.49
CA ALA A 94 -15.87 -4.79 -9.81
C ALA A 94 -16.61 -3.59 -10.43
N LEU A 95 -17.39 -2.84 -9.64
CA LEU A 95 -18.07 -1.65 -10.13
C LEU A 95 -17.10 -0.53 -10.52
N ALA A 96 -16.07 -0.27 -9.70
CA ALA A 96 -15.05 0.71 -10.01
C ALA A 96 -14.34 0.41 -11.34
N ASP A 97 -13.99 -0.87 -11.56
CA ASP A 97 -13.38 -1.32 -12.81
C ASP A 97 -14.35 -1.15 -13.99
N ARG A 98 -15.63 -1.49 -13.81
CA ARG A 98 -16.67 -1.25 -14.83
C ARG A 98 -16.84 0.23 -15.17
N ILE A 99 -16.78 1.12 -14.18
CA ILE A 99 -16.84 2.56 -14.38
C ILE A 99 -15.68 3.02 -15.27
N LEU A 100 -14.45 2.57 -15.01
CA LEU A 100 -13.29 2.90 -15.84
C LEU A 100 -13.47 2.43 -17.29
N ILE A 101 -13.98 1.21 -17.49
CA ILE A 101 -14.25 0.66 -18.83
C ILE A 101 -15.33 1.47 -19.56
N PHE A 102 -16.38 1.89 -18.87
CA PHE A 102 -17.45 2.69 -19.45
C PHE A 102 -16.99 4.10 -19.81
N LYS A 103 -16.22 4.75 -18.93
CA LYS A 103 -15.64 6.07 -19.18
C LYS A 103 -14.73 6.07 -20.40
N GLU A 104 -13.89 5.04 -20.56
CA GLU A 104 -12.99 4.89 -21.72
C GLU A 104 -13.75 4.84 -23.05
N ARG A 105 -14.92 4.18 -23.08
CA ARG A 105 -15.78 4.17 -24.28
C ARG A 105 -16.28 5.57 -24.64
N ASN A 106 -16.18 6.51 -23.70
CA ASN A 106 -16.44 7.94 -23.78
C ASN A 106 -17.69 8.30 -24.63
N PRO A 107 -18.87 7.71 -24.34
CA PRO A 107 -20.06 7.91 -25.17
C PRO A 107 -20.52 9.38 -25.24
N GLY A 108 -20.09 10.23 -24.30
CA GLY A 108 -20.46 11.64 -24.21
C GLY A 108 -19.35 12.63 -24.60
N ASN A 109 -18.24 12.19 -25.20
CA ASN A 109 -17.09 13.04 -25.55
C ASN A 109 -16.61 13.94 -24.38
N LYS A 110 -16.52 13.36 -23.18
CA LYS A 110 -16.02 14.04 -21.98
C LYS A 110 -14.51 14.31 -22.09
N PRO A 111 -13.98 15.31 -21.35
CA PRO A 111 -12.55 15.62 -21.34
C PRO A 111 -11.71 14.39 -20.96
N SER A 112 -10.58 14.19 -21.62
CA SER A 112 -9.71 13.02 -21.41
C SER A 112 -9.23 12.87 -19.97
N VAL A 113 -8.96 13.99 -19.30
CA VAL A 113 -8.60 14.02 -17.86
C VAL A 113 -9.65 13.33 -16.99
N GLU A 114 -10.93 13.62 -17.24
CA GLU A 114 -12.06 13.03 -16.50
C GLU A 114 -12.29 11.56 -16.88
N VAL A 115 -11.96 11.19 -18.11
CA VAL A 115 -12.08 9.83 -18.65
C VAL A 115 -11.04 8.89 -18.03
N HIS A 116 -9.78 9.33 -17.94
CA HIS A 116 -8.68 8.46 -17.53
C HIS A 116 -8.36 8.51 -16.03
N ARG A 117 -9.01 9.38 -15.24
CA ARG A 117 -8.88 9.39 -13.77
C ARG A 117 -9.33 8.06 -13.17
N GLY A 118 -8.54 7.54 -12.23
CA GLY A 118 -8.92 6.38 -11.43
C GLY A 118 -10.19 6.62 -10.62
N VAL A 119 -10.97 5.57 -10.34
CA VAL A 119 -12.14 5.62 -9.45
C VAL A 119 -11.96 4.54 -8.41
N VAL A 120 -12.02 4.89 -7.12
CA VAL A 120 -11.95 3.94 -6.00
C VAL A 120 -13.14 4.19 -5.10
N LEU A 121 -14.12 3.29 -5.14
CA LEU A 121 -15.36 3.40 -4.37
C LEU A 121 -15.14 3.02 -2.89
N SER A 122 -15.97 3.58 -2.00
CA SER A 122 -15.91 3.30 -0.56
C SER A 122 -16.73 2.05 -0.20
N PRO A 123 -16.10 0.88 0.05
CA PRO A 123 -16.80 -0.27 0.64
C PRO A 123 -17.31 0.03 2.05
N GLN A 124 -16.69 0.99 2.74
CA GLN A 124 -17.06 1.37 4.10
C GLN A 124 -18.48 1.90 4.18
N VAL A 125 -18.93 2.69 3.19
CA VAL A 125 -20.32 3.17 3.15
C VAL A 125 -21.31 2.03 3.06
N ILE A 126 -21.02 0.99 2.27
CA ILE A 126 -21.89 -0.19 2.19
C ILE A 126 -21.93 -0.92 3.54
N LEU A 127 -20.78 -1.10 4.21
CA LEU A 127 -20.72 -1.71 5.55
C LEU A 127 -21.45 -0.89 6.62
N ASN A 128 -21.50 0.44 6.45
CA ASN A 128 -22.22 1.33 7.36
C ASN A 128 -23.73 1.29 7.11
N CYS A 129 -24.15 1.21 5.85
CA CYS A 129 -25.48 1.61 5.43
C CYS A 129 -26.36 0.54 4.80
N ASP A 130 -25.79 -0.54 4.26
CA ASP A 130 -26.60 -1.66 3.82
C ASP A 130 -27.08 -2.45 5.02
N LYS A 131 -28.31 -2.18 5.45
CA LYS A 131 -28.94 -2.85 6.60
C LYS A 131 -29.57 -4.20 6.26
N LYS A 132 -29.51 -4.65 5.00
CA LYS A 132 -29.99 -5.99 4.62
C LYS A 132 -28.93 -7.05 4.86
N ASP A 133 -27.67 -6.69 4.69
CA ASP A 133 -26.51 -7.49 5.03
C ASP A 133 -26.07 -7.23 6.49
N ASN A 134 -25.02 -7.92 6.94
CA ASN A 134 -24.56 -7.90 8.34
C ASN A 134 -23.20 -7.21 8.51
N GLY A 135 -22.91 -6.19 7.70
CA GLY A 135 -21.66 -5.42 7.76
C GLY A 135 -20.41 -6.30 7.80
N CYS A 136 -19.64 -6.25 8.90
CA CYS A 136 -18.43 -7.06 9.08
C CYS A 136 -18.68 -8.55 9.35
N HIS A 137 -19.89 -8.94 9.74
CA HIS A 137 -20.30 -10.35 9.88
C HIS A 137 -20.81 -10.98 8.58
N GLY A 138 -20.67 -10.26 7.47
CA GLY A 138 -20.82 -10.78 6.11
C GLY A 138 -22.09 -10.35 5.40
N GLY A 139 -22.10 -10.55 4.09
CA GLY A 139 -23.16 -10.09 3.20
C GLY A 139 -23.04 -10.63 1.78
N ASP A 140 -23.85 -10.10 0.86
CA ASP A 140 -23.99 -10.60 -0.50
C ASP A 140 -23.67 -9.50 -1.53
N GLN A 141 -22.77 -9.80 -2.47
CA GLN A 141 -22.46 -8.88 -3.57
C GLN A 141 -23.70 -8.43 -4.36
N LEU A 142 -24.76 -9.25 -4.46
CA LEU A 142 -26.01 -8.87 -5.13
C LEU A 142 -26.78 -7.80 -4.35
N GLU A 143 -26.85 -7.93 -3.02
CA GLU A 143 -27.48 -6.91 -2.17
C GLU A 143 -26.68 -5.62 -2.18
N ALA A 144 -25.35 -5.69 -2.14
CA ALA A 144 -24.49 -4.51 -2.32
C ALA A 144 -24.83 -3.74 -3.61
N TYR A 145 -25.04 -4.41 -4.75
CA TYR A 145 -25.46 -3.74 -5.97
C TYR A 145 -26.88 -3.17 -5.90
N ARG A 146 -27.81 -3.82 -5.18
CA ARG A 146 -29.16 -3.26 -4.93
C ARG A 146 -29.08 -2.00 -4.07
N TYR A 147 -28.24 -2.00 -3.03
CA TYR A 147 -27.96 -0.81 -2.22
C TYR A 147 -27.41 0.32 -3.10
N ILE A 148 -26.39 0.04 -3.92
CA ILE A 148 -25.77 1.03 -4.83
C ILE A 148 -26.80 1.55 -5.85
N LYS A 149 -27.72 0.71 -6.33
CA LYS A 149 -28.80 1.14 -7.24
C LYS A 149 -29.71 2.18 -6.60
N GLU A 150 -30.08 1.98 -5.34
CA GLU A 150 -31.04 2.82 -4.64
C GLU A 150 -30.39 4.07 -4.02
N HIS A 151 -29.23 3.93 -3.40
CA HIS A 151 -28.61 4.96 -2.55
C HIS A 151 -27.34 5.58 -3.16
N GLY A 152 -26.71 4.87 -4.11
CA GLY A 152 -25.40 5.20 -4.64
C GLY A 152 -24.27 4.97 -3.63
N VAL A 153 -23.04 5.06 -4.10
CA VAL A 153 -21.83 4.91 -3.27
C VAL A 153 -20.79 5.97 -3.64
N PRO A 154 -20.21 6.70 -2.68
CA PRO A 154 -19.16 7.67 -2.97
C PRO A 154 -17.78 7.00 -3.11
N GLU A 155 -16.78 7.80 -3.46
CA GLU A 155 -15.38 7.36 -3.46
C GLU A 155 -14.81 7.20 -2.05
N GLU A 156 -13.73 6.43 -1.93
CA GLU A 156 -12.98 6.17 -0.70
C GLU A 156 -12.51 7.45 0.02
N GLY A 157 -12.40 8.56 -0.72
CA GLY A 157 -12.10 9.89 -0.17
C GLY A 157 -13.22 10.46 0.69
N CYS A 158 -14.45 9.95 0.61
CA CYS A 158 -15.56 10.31 1.50
C CYS A 158 -15.53 9.53 2.81
N GLN A 159 -15.23 8.23 2.75
CA GLN A 159 -15.26 7.34 3.90
C GLN A 159 -14.18 6.27 3.72
N ARG A 160 -13.13 6.36 4.55
CA ARG A 160 -12.01 5.42 4.50
C ARG A 160 -12.40 4.10 5.11
N TYR A 161 -11.88 3.01 4.56
CA TYR A 161 -12.05 1.70 5.16
C TYR A 161 -11.44 1.64 6.57
N ALA A 162 -12.31 1.37 7.54
CA ALA A 162 -11.98 1.30 8.96
C ALA A 162 -12.14 -0.12 9.53
N ALA A 163 -12.54 -1.09 8.71
CA ALA A 163 -12.85 -2.46 9.12
C ALA A 163 -13.92 -2.54 10.23
N THR A 164 -14.92 -1.67 10.14
CA THR A 164 -16.11 -1.64 10.99
C THR A 164 -17.37 -1.56 10.13
N GLY A 165 -18.55 -1.78 10.71
CA GLY A 165 -19.82 -1.68 10.03
C GLY A 165 -20.95 -1.37 11.00
N HIS A 166 -22.19 -1.39 10.52
CA HIS A 166 -23.34 -1.13 11.39
C HIS A 166 -23.55 -2.17 12.47
N ASP A 167 -23.11 -3.39 12.20
CA ASP A 167 -23.05 -4.53 13.11
C ASP A 167 -22.00 -4.33 14.22
N THR A 168 -21.01 -3.46 14.00
CA THR A 168 -19.97 -3.11 15.00
C THR A 168 -20.13 -1.69 15.56
N GLY A 169 -21.28 -1.05 15.35
CA GLY A 169 -21.65 0.21 15.99
C GLY A 169 -21.82 1.43 15.07
N ASN A 170 -21.57 1.33 13.77
CA ASN A 170 -21.74 2.46 12.86
C ASN A 170 -23.25 2.70 12.58
N THR A 171 -23.65 3.96 12.38
CA THR A 171 -25.08 4.32 12.42
C THR A 171 -25.73 4.54 11.05
N CYS A 172 -24.95 4.74 9.99
CA CYS A 172 -25.42 5.25 8.68
C CYS A 172 -26.06 6.64 8.76
N THR A 173 -25.41 7.54 9.48
CA THR A 173 -25.70 8.98 9.39
C THR A 173 -24.96 9.58 8.20
N ASP A 174 -25.20 10.86 7.88
CA ASP A 174 -24.43 11.57 6.84
C ASP A 174 -22.92 11.54 7.12
N MET A 175 -22.54 11.54 8.40
CA MET A 175 -21.17 11.37 8.86
C MET A 175 -20.58 10.04 8.36
N ASP A 176 -21.36 8.96 8.43
CA ASP A 176 -20.99 7.60 8.03
C ASP A 176 -21.02 7.39 6.49
N VAL A 177 -21.47 8.38 5.71
CA VAL A 177 -21.51 8.32 4.23
C VAL A 177 -20.38 9.14 3.61
N CYS A 178 -20.19 10.37 4.06
CA CYS A 178 -19.07 11.20 3.63
C CYS A 178 -18.65 12.13 4.75
N GLU A 179 -17.41 11.96 5.22
CA GLU A 179 -16.85 12.76 6.29
C GLU A 179 -15.71 13.66 5.85
N ASN A 180 -15.48 14.69 6.66
CA ASN A 180 -14.27 15.46 6.66
C ASN A 180 -13.94 15.86 8.10
N CYS A 181 -12.67 15.94 8.45
CA CYS A 181 -12.25 16.40 9.76
C CYS A 181 -11.21 17.50 9.64
N LEU A 182 -11.47 18.61 10.30
CA LEU A 182 -10.54 19.75 10.36
C LEU A 182 -10.04 19.93 11.79
N PRO A 183 -8.82 20.43 11.98
CA PRO A 183 -8.22 20.47 13.31
C PRO A 183 -8.98 21.37 14.29
N SER A 184 -9.59 22.46 13.81
CA SER A 184 -10.38 23.41 14.62
C SER A 184 -11.86 23.03 14.75
N LYS A 185 -12.41 22.24 13.83
CA LYS A 185 -13.84 21.92 13.74
C LYS A 185 -14.20 20.51 14.23
N GLY A 186 -13.22 19.61 14.34
CA GLY A 186 -13.47 18.18 14.47
C GLY A 186 -14.03 17.59 13.17
N CYS A 187 -14.62 16.40 13.28
CA CYS A 187 -15.25 15.71 12.15
C CYS A 187 -16.69 16.19 11.93
N PHE A 188 -17.08 16.33 10.67
CA PHE A 188 -18.42 16.76 10.27
C PHE A 188 -18.83 16.09 8.95
N PRO A 189 -20.14 15.92 8.69
CA PRO A 189 -20.63 15.40 7.42
C PRO A 189 -20.26 16.37 6.29
N GLN A 190 -19.61 15.85 5.25
CA GLN A 190 -19.25 16.61 4.08
C GLN A 190 -20.51 16.89 3.24
N LYS A 191 -20.81 18.17 3.02
CA LYS A 191 -22.10 18.60 2.46
C LYS A 191 -22.25 18.36 0.97
N SER A 192 -21.14 18.41 0.22
CA SER A 192 -21.13 18.24 -1.23
C SER A 192 -20.10 17.19 -1.60
N TYR A 193 -20.53 16.16 -2.32
CA TYR A 193 -19.70 15.05 -2.79
C TYR A 193 -20.43 14.26 -3.87
N ASP A 194 -19.70 13.38 -4.54
CA ASP A 194 -20.21 12.60 -5.67
C ASP A 194 -20.59 11.18 -5.26
N LYS A 195 -21.65 10.63 -5.87
CA LYS A 195 -22.07 9.24 -5.72
C LYS A 195 -22.20 8.53 -7.06
N TYR A 196 -21.73 7.29 -7.12
CA TYR A 196 -21.89 6.41 -8.27
C TYR A 196 -23.09 5.47 -8.05
N TYR A 197 -23.83 5.20 -9.11
CA TYR A 197 -25.02 4.36 -9.11
C TYR A 197 -24.92 3.25 -10.15
N VAL A 198 -25.77 2.23 -10.02
CA VAL A 198 -25.97 1.22 -11.06
C VAL A 198 -27.38 1.31 -11.62
N SER A 199 -27.53 1.17 -12.94
CA SER A 199 -28.83 1.17 -13.63
C SER A 199 -29.49 -0.21 -13.57
N GLU A 200 -28.67 -1.26 -13.68
CA GLU A 200 -29.10 -2.65 -13.69
C GLU A 200 -28.34 -3.47 -12.64
N VAL A 201 -29.03 -4.44 -12.06
CA VAL A 201 -28.48 -5.40 -11.10
C VAL A 201 -28.82 -6.79 -11.59
N GLY A 202 -27.80 -7.63 -11.79
CA GLY A 202 -27.97 -8.96 -12.38
C GLY A 202 -27.10 -10.02 -11.75
N THR A 203 -27.39 -11.26 -12.13
CA THR A 203 -26.60 -12.44 -11.78
C THR A 203 -26.15 -13.17 -13.04
N THR A 204 -25.01 -13.85 -12.94
CA THR A 204 -24.47 -14.71 -13.99
C THR A 204 -23.84 -15.95 -13.35
N LEU A 205 -23.83 -17.06 -14.08
CA LEU A 205 -23.31 -18.34 -13.61
C LEU A 205 -22.80 -19.19 -14.77
N GLY A 206 -21.89 -20.10 -14.47
CA GLY A 206 -21.26 -20.98 -15.44
C GLY A 206 -20.28 -20.25 -16.35
N GLU A 207 -19.33 -21.03 -16.87
CA GLU A 207 -18.21 -20.56 -17.67
C GLU A 207 -18.63 -19.59 -18.79
N GLN A 208 -19.58 -20.01 -19.63
CA GLN A 208 -19.96 -19.26 -20.82
C GLN A 208 -20.63 -17.93 -20.49
N GLN A 209 -21.56 -17.89 -19.53
CA GLN A 209 -22.25 -16.64 -19.20
C GLN A 209 -21.32 -15.65 -18.51
N MET A 210 -20.44 -16.14 -17.63
CA MET A 210 -19.42 -15.31 -16.98
C MET A 210 -18.47 -14.70 -18.01
N MET A 211 -17.95 -15.49 -18.98
CA MET A 211 -17.10 -14.95 -20.04
C MET A 211 -17.80 -13.87 -20.85
N ALA A 212 -19.05 -14.12 -21.27
CA ALA A 212 -19.82 -13.15 -22.05
C ALA A 212 -20.04 -11.84 -21.28
N GLU A 213 -20.40 -11.93 -19.99
CA GLU A 213 -20.61 -10.77 -19.13
C GLU A 213 -19.32 -9.97 -18.91
N ILE A 214 -18.22 -10.65 -18.60
CA ILE A 214 -16.91 -10.02 -18.36
C ILE A 214 -16.41 -9.32 -19.63
N TYR A 215 -16.52 -9.97 -20.79
CA TYR A 215 -16.07 -9.41 -22.06
C TYR A 215 -16.85 -8.16 -22.43
N ALA A 216 -18.19 -8.22 -22.33
CA ALA A 216 -19.05 -7.16 -22.80
C ALA A 216 -19.07 -5.95 -21.86
N ARG A 217 -19.07 -6.20 -20.55
CA ARG A 217 -19.43 -5.19 -19.56
C ARG A 217 -18.45 -5.02 -18.40
N GLY A 218 -17.37 -5.80 -18.36
CA GLY A 218 -16.34 -5.67 -17.32
C GLY A 218 -16.48 -6.66 -16.17
N PRO A 219 -15.58 -6.60 -15.17
CA PRO A 219 -15.49 -7.56 -14.08
C PRO A 219 -16.80 -7.84 -13.33
N ILE A 220 -16.90 -9.03 -12.74
CA ILE A 220 -18.06 -9.48 -11.96
C ILE A 220 -17.62 -9.84 -10.54
N ALA A 221 -18.54 -9.82 -9.57
CA ALA A 221 -18.30 -10.28 -8.21
C ALA A 221 -18.87 -11.70 -8.05
N CYS A 222 -18.08 -12.66 -7.58
CA CYS A 222 -18.48 -14.06 -7.44
C CYS A 222 -18.23 -14.57 -6.02
N SER A 223 -19.07 -15.48 -5.56
CA SER A 223 -18.81 -16.22 -4.33
C SER A 223 -17.85 -17.39 -4.58
N VAL A 224 -17.08 -17.77 -3.56
CA VAL A 224 -16.08 -18.83 -3.62
C VAL A 224 -15.93 -19.49 -2.25
N ALA A 225 -15.60 -20.77 -2.22
CA ALA A 225 -15.27 -21.50 -1.00
C ALA A 225 -13.77 -21.33 -0.68
N VAL A 226 -13.46 -20.89 0.53
CA VAL A 226 -12.07 -20.75 0.98
C VAL A 226 -11.60 -22.03 1.65
N THR A 227 -10.75 -22.77 0.94
CA THR A 227 -10.09 -23.97 1.48
C THR A 227 -8.73 -23.63 2.10
N ASP A 228 -8.14 -24.58 2.83
CA ASP A 228 -6.75 -24.49 3.29
C ASP A 228 -5.74 -24.21 2.16
N GLY A 229 -6.01 -24.77 0.98
CA GLY A 229 -5.21 -24.52 -0.22
C GLY A 229 -5.36 -23.08 -0.70
N PHE A 230 -6.58 -22.55 -0.68
CA PHE A 230 -6.88 -21.16 -1.06
C PHE A 230 -6.17 -20.18 -0.12
N LEU A 231 -6.21 -20.40 1.19
CA LEU A 231 -5.52 -19.57 2.19
C LEU A 231 -4.00 -19.50 1.94
N LYS A 232 -3.39 -20.63 1.60
CA LYS A 232 -1.93 -20.78 1.40
C LYS A 232 -1.46 -20.45 -0.03
N TYR A 233 -2.36 -20.02 -0.90
CA TYR A 233 -2.03 -19.74 -2.29
C TYR A 233 -0.95 -18.65 -2.40
N SER A 234 0.06 -18.93 -3.23
CA SER A 234 1.21 -18.04 -3.46
C SER A 234 1.60 -17.92 -4.94
N GLY A 235 0.91 -18.62 -5.85
CA GLY A 235 1.17 -18.55 -7.29
C GLY A 235 0.76 -19.81 -8.05
N GLY A 236 0.69 -19.68 -9.38
CA GLY A 236 0.32 -20.77 -10.29
C GLY A 236 -1.19 -20.88 -10.53
N ILE A 237 -1.62 -21.86 -11.32
CA ILE A 237 -3.06 -22.14 -11.52
C ILE A 237 -3.54 -22.97 -10.33
N PHE A 238 -4.37 -22.37 -9.51
CA PHE A 238 -5.01 -23.01 -8.37
C PHE A 238 -6.09 -23.99 -8.82
N ASP A 239 -6.07 -25.18 -8.27
CA ASP A 239 -6.97 -26.28 -8.59
C ASP A 239 -7.20 -27.11 -7.31
N ASP A 240 -8.25 -26.76 -6.59
CA ASP A 240 -8.60 -27.41 -5.34
C ASP A 240 -9.14 -28.83 -5.59
N LYS A 241 -8.62 -29.81 -4.84
CA LYS A 241 -8.97 -31.23 -4.97
C LYS A 241 -9.94 -31.73 -3.90
N THR A 242 -10.45 -30.85 -3.05
CA THR A 242 -11.36 -31.20 -1.94
C THR A 242 -12.82 -31.25 -2.38
N ASN A 243 -13.14 -30.76 -3.58
CA ASN A 243 -14.50 -30.58 -4.09
C ASN A 243 -15.34 -29.61 -3.23
N ALA A 244 -14.71 -28.65 -2.56
CA ALA A 244 -15.41 -27.64 -1.79
C ALA A 244 -16.33 -26.81 -2.71
N THR A 245 -17.60 -26.68 -2.31
CA THR A 245 -18.59 -25.82 -2.98
C THR A 245 -19.40 -25.00 -1.99
N ASP A 246 -19.17 -25.16 -0.70
CA ASP A 246 -19.80 -24.38 0.36
C ASP A 246 -19.13 -23.00 0.39
N VAL A 247 -19.65 -22.10 -0.45
CA VAL A 247 -19.09 -20.77 -0.64
C VAL A 247 -19.27 -19.91 0.62
N ASP A 248 -18.19 -19.26 1.02
CA ASP A 248 -18.12 -18.44 2.22
C ASP A 248 -17.29 -17.17 2.01
N HIS A 249 -16.77 -16.90 0.82
CA HIS A 249 -16.04 -15.68 0.51
C HIS A 249 -16.50 -15.09 -0.82
N ALA A 250 -16.21 -13.81 -1.04
CA ALA A 250 -16.54 -13.11 -2.27
C ALA A 250 -15.29 -12.46 -2.89
N ILE A 251 -15.18 -12.58 -4.20
CA ILE A 251 -14.03 -12.17 -5.00
C ILE A 251 -14.50 -11.46 -6.26
N SER A 252 -13.59 -10.84 -7.01
CA SER A 252 -13.92 -10.33 -8.35
C SER A 252 -13.22 -11.14 -9.44
N ILE A 253 -13.95 -11.58 -10.46
CA ILE A 253 -13.38 -12.19 -11.67
C ILE A 253 -13.28 -11.12 -12.75
N VAL A 254 -12.06 -10.91 -13.26
CA VAL A 254 -11.75 -9.82 -14.19
C VAL A 254 -11.39 -10.30 -15.60
N GLY A 255 -11.27 -11.60 -15.81
CA GLY A 255 -10.76 -12.15 -17.06
C GLY A 255 -10.50 -13.64 -16.98
N TRP A 256 -9.94 -14.20 -18.04
CA TRP A 256 -9.56 -15.60 -18.16
C TRP A 256 -8.33 -15.77 -19.04
N GLY A 257 -7.72 -16.94 -18.95
CA GLY A 257 -6.66 -17.36 -19.86
C GLY A 257 -6.56 -18.87 -19.98
N GLU A 258 -5.56 -19.31 -20.73
CA GLU A 258 -5.17 -20.70 -20.89
C GLU A 258 -3.64 -20.76 -20.86
N GLU A 259 -3.08 -21.56 -19.95
CA GLU A 259 -1.64 -21.81 -19.87
C GLU A 259 -1.42 -23.33 -19.86
N ASN A 260 -0.55 -23.83 -20.75
CA ASN A 260 -0.25 -25.25 -20.91
C ASN A 260 -1.51 -26.14 -21.08
N GLY A 261 -2.54 -25.62 -21.78
CA GLY A 261 -3.81 -26.32 -22.00
C GLY A 261 -4.76 -26.32 -20.80
N VAL A 262 -4.41 -25.66 -19.69
CA VAL A 262 -5.26 -25.51 -18.51
C VAL A 262 -5.94 -24.13 -18.56
N PRO A 263 -7.27 -24.06 -18.77
CA PRO A 263 -7.99 -22.82 -18.70
C PRO A 263 -8.12 -22.34 -17.25
N PHE A 264 -8.01 -21.03 -17.05
CA PHE A 264 -8.14 -20.40 -15.73
C PHE A 264 -8.92 -19.08 -15.79
N TRP A 265 -9.54 -18.73 -14.68
CA TRP A 265 -10.04 -17.41 -14.35
C TRP A 265 -8.94 -16.56 -13.73
N VAL A 266 -9.00 -15.26 -13.98
CA VAL A 266 -8.20 -14.25 -13.28
C VAL A 266 -9.07 -13.63 -12.18
N LEU A 267 -8.66 -13.86 -10.93
CA LEU A 267 -9.40 -13.49 -9.72
C LEU A 267 -8.65 -12.41 -8.94
N ARG A 268 -9.37 -11.36 -8.52
CA ARG A 268 -8.95 -10.39 -7.51
C ARG A 268 -9.48 -10.81 -6.14
N ASN A 269 -8.58 -10.85 -5.15
CA ASN A 269 -8.94 -11.03 -3.75
C ASN A 269 -8.75 -9.71 -2.97
N SER A 270 -9.22 -9.68 -1.73
CA SER A 270 -9.20 -8.54 -0.82
C SER A 270 -8.39 -8.80 0.45
N TRP A 271 -7.29 -9.56 0.35
CA TRP A 271 -6.40 -9.93 1.47
C TRP A 271 -5.01 -9.30 1.37
N GLY A 272 -4.89 -8.24 0.57
CA GLY A 272 -3.65 -7.50 0.39
C GLY A 272 -2.66 -8.09 -0.62
N SER A 273 -1.70 -7.26 -1.01
CA SER A 273 -0.75 -7.57 -2.09
C SER A 273 0.25 -8.67 -1.76
N PHE A 274 0.41 -9.03 -0.47
CA PHE A 274 1.30 -10.10 -0.03
C PHE A 274 0.68 -11.51 -0.20
N TRP A 275 -0.62 -11.61 -0.43
CA TRP A 275 -1.30 -12.89 -0.69
C TRP A 275 -1.31 -13.21 -2.19
N GLY A 276 -1.09 -14.47 -2.56
CA GLY A 276 -1.16 -14.91 -3.96
C GLY A 276 -0.20 -14.17 -4.90
N GLU A 277 -0.68 -13.89 -6.11
CA GLU A 277 0.04 -13.17 -7.17
C GLU A 277 -0.28 -11.67 -7.06
N SER A 278 0.35 -10.98 -6.08
CA SER A 278 0.10 -9.55 -5.80
C SER A 278 -1.33 -9.20 -5.34
N GLY A 279 -1.97 -10.12 -4.60
CA GLY A 279 -3.38 -10.03 -4.17
C GLY A 279 -4.37 -10.73 -5.11
N TRP A 280 -3.87 -11.44 -6.12
CA TRP A 280 -4.66 -12.06 -7.18
C TRP A 280 -4.38 -13.55 -7.28
N MET A 281 -5.24 -14.28 -7.99
CA MET A 281 -5.13 -15.72 -8.21
C MET A 281 -5.51 -16.07 -9.63
N ARG A 282 -4.83 -17.08 -10.18
CA ARG A 282 -5.32 -17.84 -11.35
C ARG A 282 -6.01 -19.10 -10.86
N LEU A 283 -7.30 -19.25 -11.15
CA LEU A 283 -8.13 -20.35 -10.65
C LEU A 283 -8.64 -21.19 -11.82
N VAL A 284 -8.52 -22.52 -11.76
CA VAL A 284 -8.97 -23.40 -12.86
C VAL A 284 -10.43 -23.13 -13.23
N ARG A 285 -10.70 -23.05 -14.54
CA ARG A 285 -11.99 -22.63 -15.12
C ARG A 285 -12.67 -23.80 -15.85
N GLY A 286 -14.01 -23.77 -15.91
CA GLY A 286 -14.87 -24.71 -16.62
C GLY A 286 -15.27 -25.95 -15.81
N VAL A 287 -14.83 -26.04 -14.56
CA VAL A 287 -15.10 -27.18 -13.66
C VAL A 287 -15.76 -26.75 -12.35
N ASN A 288 -16.19 -25.48 -12.24
CA ASN A 288 -16.75 -24.91 -11.02
C ASN A 288 -15.91 -25.17 -9.75
N ASN A 289 -14.57 -25.08 -9.87
CA ASN A 289 -13.66 -25.30 -8.75
C ASN A 289 -13.96 -24.28 -7.64
N VAL A 290 -13.94 -24.73 -6.38
CA VAL A 290 -14.32 -23.94 -5.20
C VAL A 290 -15.68 -23.21 -5.32
N GLY A 291 -16.59 -23.72 -6.15
CA GLY A 291 -17.93 -23.15 -6.35
C GLY A 291 -17.99 -21.82 -7.12
N VAL A 292 -16.87 -21.34 -7.67
CA VAL A 292 -16.74 -19.96 -8.21
C VAL A 292 -17.69 -19.64 -9.38
N GLU A 293 -18.11 -20.66 -10.13
CA GLU A 293 -18.99 -20.51 -11.30
C GLU A 293 -20.46 -20.68 -10.92
N GLY A 294 -20.77 -20.91 -9.65
CA GLY A 294 -22.14 -21.12 -9.17
C GLY A 294 -22.94 -19.83 -9.02
N GLU A 295 -22.32 -18.76 -8.51
CA GLU A 295 -23.05 -17.55 -8.15
C GLU A 295 -22.19 -16.29 -8.26
N CYS A 296 -22.43 -15.53 -9.34
CA CYS A 296 -21.86 -14.21 -9.53
C CYS A 296 -22.95 -13.14 -9.69
N ALA A 297 -22.64 -11.92 -9.28
CA ALA A 297 -23.46 -10.74 -9.45
C ALA A 297 -22.69 -9.63 -10.18
N PHE A 298 -23.45 -8.74 -10.81
CA PHE A 298 -22.92 -7.56 -11.47
C PHE A 298 -23.87 -6.37 -11.35
N GLY A 299 -23.29 -5.18 -11.27
CA GLY A 299 -23.96 -3.91 -11.51
C GLY A 299 -23.54 -3.33 -12.85
N VAL A 300 -24.49 -2.75 -13.59
CA VAL A 300 -24.17 -1.94 -14.78
C VAL A 300 -24.09 -0.48 -14.34
N PRO A 301 -22.95 0.23 -14.53
CA PRO A 301 -22.86 1.64 -14.15
C PRO A 301 -24.00 2.46 -14.76
N ARG A 302 -24.65 3.30 -13.95
CA ARG A 302 -25.62 4.30 -14.43
C ARG A 302 -24.86 5.46 -15.08
N ASP A 303 -25.55 6.22 -15.92
CA ASP A 303 -25.06 7.50 -16.48
C ASP A 303 -23.66 7.36 -17.12
N ASP A 304 -23.45 6.26 -17.86
CA ASP A 304 -22.18 5.93 -18.51
C ASP A 304 -20.96 5.89 -17.57
N GLY A 305 -21.18 5.59 -16.28
CA GLY A 305 -20.15 5.54 -15.26
C GLY A 305 -19.80 6.89 -14.65
N TRP A 306 -20.55 7.95 -14.96
CA TRP A 306 -20.37 9.25 -14.33
C TRP A 306 -21.07 9.34 -12.97
N PRO A 307 -20.47 10.01 -11.98
CA PRO A 307 -21.12 10.21 -10.70
C PRO A 307 -22.27 11.20 -10.80
N THR A 308 -23.17 11.13 -9.82
CA THR A 308 -24.20 12.13 -9.55
C THR A 308 -23.76 13.00 -8.38
N PRO A 309 -23.63 14.33 -8.57
CA PRO A 309 -23.36 15.26 -7.47
C PRO A 309 -24.46 15.22 -6.42
N THR A 310 -24.06 15.07 -5.17
CA THR A 310 -24.95 15.06 -4.00
C THR A 310 -24.69 16.30 -3.16
N LYS A 311 -25.77 16.97 -2.72
CA LYS A 311 -25.73 18.05 -1.74
C LYS A 311 -26.69 17.74 -0.60
N ILE A 312 -26.19 17.74 0.63
CA ILE A 312 -27.01 17.60 1.83
C ILE A 312 -27.59 18.98 2.17
N GLU A 313 -28.92 19.10 2.17
CA GLU A 313 -29.61 20.33 2.55
C GLU A 313 -29.52 20.54 4.07
N GLU A 314 -29.19 21.77 4.49
CA GLU A 314 -29.22 22.15 5.90
C GLU A 314 -30.67 22.33 6.36
N LYS A 315 -31.04 21.68 7.47
CA LYS A 315 -32.28 22.02 8.18
C LYS A 315 -32.08 23.38 8.87
N GLU A 316 -33.10 24.25 8.86
CA GLU A 316 -33.01 25.60 9.44
C GLU A 316 -32.58 25.64 10.91
N GLU A 317 -32.79 24.54 11.65
CA GLU A 317 -32.41 24.39 13.06
C GLU A 317 -30.90 24.21 13.29
N ASP A 318 -30.13 23.82 12.27
CA ASP A 318 -28.66 23.64 12.34
C ASP A 318 -27.88 24.93 11.99
N LYS A 319 -28.57 26.04 11.71
CA LYS A 319 -27.98 27.38 11.58
C LYS A 319 -27.55 27.90 12.96
N VAL A 320 -26.57 27.25 13.57
CA VAL A 320 -25.77 27.88 14.63
C VAL A 320 -25.15 29.10 14.00
N LYS A 321 -25.48 30.29 14.52
CA LYS A 321 -24.84 31.55 14.12
C LYS A 321 -23.34 31.33 14.17
N GLU A 322 -22.67 31.38 13.01
CA GLU A 322 -21.22 31.55 12.98
C GLU A 322 -20.89 32.71 13.92
N PRO A 323 -19.97 32.52 14.89
CA PRO A 323 -19.48 33.63 15.68
C PRO A 323 -18.99 34.69 14.69
N GLN A 324 -19.48 35.93 14.85
CA GLN A 324 -18.96 37.07 14.11
C GLN A 324 -17.43 37.04 14.18
N GLU A 325 -16.78 37.29 13.03
CA GLU A 325 -15.33 37.47 12.89
C GLU A 325 -14.78 38.39 14.00
N GLU A 326 -14.33 37.79 15.10
CA GLU A 326 -13.34 38.41 15.97
C GLU A 326 -11.98 38.08 15.36
N THR A 327 -11.42 39.12 14.73
CA THR A 327 -9.98 39.36 14.50
C THR A 327 -9.03 38.21 14.84
N SER A 328 -8.48 37.59 13.79
CA SER A 328 -7.15 36.98 13.76
C SER A 328 -6.70 36.27 15.03
N VAL A 329 -7.38 35.18 15.41
CA VAL A 329 -6.68 34.09 16.08
C VAL A 329 -6.12 33.23 14.95
N GLU A 330 -4.92 33.61 14.51
CA GLU A 330 -4.03 32.80 13.69
C GLU A 330 -4.10 31.36 14.21
N SER A 331 -4.52 30.41 13.36
CA SER A 331 -4.71 29.03 13.79
C SER A 331 -3.40 28.53 14.40
N THR A 332 -3.40 28.28 15.70
CA THR A 332 -2.23 27.82 16.45
C THR A 332 -1.87 26.35 16.16
N LEU A 333 -2.52 25.72 15.17
CA LEU A 333 -2.02 24.49 14.56
C LEU A 333 -1.13 24.85 13.37
N GLY A 334 0.17 24.63 13.55
CA GLY A 334 1.16 24.74 12.48
C GLY A 334 0.80 23.86 11.28
N GLY A 335 1.27 24.26 10.10
CA GLY A 335 1.14 23.49 8.87
C GLY A 335 1.50 22.02 9.03
N CYS A 336 0.93 21.18 8.18
CA CYS A 336 1.32 19.77 8.11
C CYS A 336 2.68 19.55 7.40
N ARG A 337 3.26 20.58 6.77
CA ARG A 337 4.58 20.50 6.14
C ARG A 337 5.62 21.29 6.94
N GLN A 338 6.73 20.62 7.24
CA GLN A 338 7.97 21.25 7.67
C GLN A 338 8.82 21.61 6.44
N LYS A 339 9.70 22.61 6.57
CA LYS A 339 10.63 23.00 5.50
C LYS A 339 11.42 21.79 5.00
N LEU A 340 11.49 21.62 3.66
CA LEU A 340 12.26 20.54 3.03
C LEU A 340 13.72 20.55 3.51
N HIS A 341 14.21 19.37 3.83
CA HIS A 341 15.58 19.13 4.25
C HIS A 341 15.87 17.62 4.18
N PHE A 342 17.09 17.29 3.78
CA PHE A 342 17.63 15.94 3.79
C PHE A 342 18.72 15.88 4.86
N ALA A 343 18.51 15.10 5.92
CA ALA A 343 19.46 14.90 7.02
C ALA A 343 20.80 14.34 6.52
N GLY A 344 20.76 13.42 5.56
CA GLY A 344 21.94 12.85 4.89
C GLY A 344 22.46 13.69 3.72
N GLY A 345 21.85 14.84 3.45
CA GLY A 345 22.04 15.57 2.20
C GLY A 345 21.30 14.94 1.02
N GLU A 346 21.25 15.68 -0.09
CA GLU A 346 20.71 15.17 -1.34
C GLU A 346 21.56 14.01 -1.87
N ARG A 347 20.91 13.06 -2.53
CA ARG A 347 21.58 11.97 -3.21
C ARG A 347 21.26 12.07 -4.69
N VAL A 348 22.14 12.69 -5.46
CA VAL A 348 22.02 12.82 -6.92
C VAL A 348 23.15 12.02 -7.57
N ILE A 349 22.82 10.96 -8.30
CA ILE A 349 23.80 10.05 -8.92
C ILE A 349 23.76 10.12 -10.45
N SER A 350 22.74 10.75 -11.03
CA SER A 350 22.62 11.00 -12.46
C SER A 350 22.44 12.50 -12.75
N PRO A 351 22.80 12.99 -13.97
CA PRO A 351 22.58 14.37 -14.35
C PRO A 351 21.12 14.81 -14.18
N LEU A 352 20.91 16.01 -13.65
CA LEU A 352 19.56 16.51 -13.42
C LEU A 352 18.86 16.81 -14.76
N PRO A 353 17.54 16.61 -14.89
CA PRO A 353 16.85 16.79 -16.18
C PRO A 353 17.09 18.15 -16.84
N HIS A 354 17.08 19.23 -16.07
CA HIS A 354 17.34 20.59 -16.57
C HIS A 354 18.79 20.83 -17.04
N GLU A 355 19.73 19.95 -16.73
CA GLU A 355 21.13 20.02 -17.22
C GLU A 355 21.29 19.31 -18.57
N THR A 356 20.32 18.47 -18.95
CA THR A 356 20.40 17.60 -20.13
C THR A 356 19.30 17.86 -21.15
N MET A 357 18.39 18.79 -20.85
CA MET A 357 17.25 19.14 -21.68
C MET A 357 17.16 20.65 -21.82
N ASP A 358 16.83 21.12 -23.03
CA ASP A 358 16.44 22.50 -23.24
C ASP A 358 14.96 22.63 -22.86
N VAL A 359 14.65 23.50 -21.91
CA VAL A 359 13.27 23.67 -21.42
C VAL A 359 12.38 24.32 -22.49
N THR A 360 12.98 25.03 -23.45
CA THR A 360 12.25 25.59 -24.60
C THR A 360 11.75 24.53 -25.58
N ASP A 361 12.28 23.30 -25.51
CA ASP A 361 11.81 22.15 -26.31
C ASP A 361 10.63 21.43 -25.66
N LEU A 362 10.25 21.77 -24.41
CA LEU A 362 9.13 21.13 -23.72
C LEU A 362 7.78 21.56 -24.34
N PRO A 363 6.77 20.68 -24.31
CA PRO A 363 5.44 21.03 -24.81
C PRO A 363 4.80 22.14 -23.96
N LYS A 364 3.96 22.96 -24.60
CA LYS A 364 3.14 23.98 -23.91
C LYS A 364 2.28 23.41 -22.77
N SER A 365 1.85 22.16 -22.91
CA SER A 365 1.06 21.44 -21.90
C SER A 365 1.58 20.02 -21.74
N TRP A 366 1.58 19.53 -20.51
CA TRP A 366 1.92 18.14 -20.17
C TRP A 366 1.10 17.70 -18.97
N ASP A 367 0.45 16.53 -19.05
CA ASP A 367 -0.39 16.01 -17.97
C ASP A 367 -0.19 14.50 -17.81
N TRP A 368 0.42 14.06 -16.71
CA TRP A 368 0.60 12.64 -16.44
C TRP A 368 -0.71 11.86 -16.21
N ARG A 369 -1.85 12.56 -16.05
CA ARG A 369 -3.19 11.95 -16.05
C ARG A 369 -3.63 11.50 -17.44
N ASP A 370 -3.03 12.05 -18.49
CA ASP A 370 -3.33 11.72 -19.88
C ASP A 370 -2.12 11.95 -20.79
N VAL A 371 -1.30 10.90 -20.95
CA VAL A 371 -0.22 10.87 -21.93
C VAL A 371 -0.63 9.95 -23.07
N ASN A 372 -1.11 10.54 -24.16
CA ASN A 372 -1.61 9.84 -25.35
C ASN A 372 -2.77 8.87 -25.04
N GLY A 373 -3.76 9.30 -24.24
CA GLY A 373 -4.92 8.50 -23.87
C GLY A 373 -4.65 7.52 -22.72
N LYS A 374 -3.56 7.73 -21.97
CA LYS A 374 -3.13 6.81 -20.91
C LYS A 374 -2.84 7.57 -19.62
N ASN A 375 -3.53 7.16 -18.56
CA ASN A 375 -3.29 7.65 -17.22
C ASN A 375 -2.14 6.89 -16.53
N TYR A 376 -1.19 7.66 -16.00
CA TYR A 376 -0.07 7.16 -15.23
C TYR A 376 -0.17 7.46 -13.74
N VAL A 377 -1.03 8.40 -13.33
CA VAL A 377 -1.15 8.76 -11.92
C VAL A 377 -2.11 7.82 -11.18
N THR A 378 -1.79 7.53 -9.92
CA THR A 378 -2.48 6.56 -9.07
C THR A 378 -3.77 7.11 -8.46
N TRP A 379 -4.45 6.35 -7.61
CA TRP A 379 -5.67 6.80 -6.92
C TRP A 379 -5.52 8.08 -6.06
N ASP A 380 -6.62 8.81 -5.90
CA ASP A 380 -6.73 10.01 -5.06
C ASP A 380 -6.93 9.65 -3.56
N LYS A 381 -6.45 10.52 -2.65
CA LYS A 381 -6.41 10.24 -1.20
C LYS A 381 -7.10 11.33 -0.39
N ASN A 382 -7.44 10.99 0.87
CA ASN A 382 -7.92 11.95 1.85
C ASN A 382 -7.19 11.75 3.19
N GLN A 383 -6.42 12.75 3.60
CA GLN A 383 -5.63 12.74 4.83
C GLN A 383 -6.44 13.09 6.08
N HIS A 384 -7.59 13.75 5.90
CA HIS A 384 -8.39 14.32 6.97
C HIS A 384 -9.33 13.33 7.65
N ILE A 385 -9.38 12.07 7.19
CA ILE A 385 -10.37 11.09 7.64
C ILE A 385 -9.67 9.75 7.95
N PRO A 386 -10.13 8.96 8.95
CA PRO A 386 -11.36 9.14 9.75
C PRO A 386 -11.23 10.15 10.90
N LYS A 387 -10.08 10.82 11.00
CA LYS A 387 -9.85 11.94 11.91
C LYS A 387 -8.79 12.84 11.31
N TYR A 388 -8.70 14.07 11.79
CA TYR A 388 -7.67 14.97 11.32
C TYR A 388 -6.28 14.41 11.63
N CYS A 389 -5.45 14.36 10.58
CA CYS A 389 -4.03 14.04 10.67
C CYS A 389 -3.31 14.91 9.64
N GLY A 390 -2.41 15.78 10.10
CA GLY A 390 -1.56 16.62 9.27
C GLY A 390 -0.44 15.79 8.62
N SER A 391 -0.79 14.89 7.71
CA SER A 391 0.13 13.96 7.04
C SER A 391 0.40 14.30 5.58
N CYS A 392 0.15 15.52 5.14
CA CYS A 392 0.37 15.94 3.75
C CYS A 392 1.77 15.59 3.23
N TRP A 393 2.80 15.76 4.07
CA TRP A 393 4.20 15.39 3.79
C TRP A 393 4.37 13.92 3.40
N ALA A 394 3.58 13.00 3.97
CA ALA A 394 3.60 11.59 3.61
C ALA A 394 2.70 11.32 2.39
N GLN A 395 1.57 12.00 2.29
CA GLN A 395 0.57 11.79 1.23
C GLN A 395 1.06 12.28 -0.14
N GLY A 396 1.61 13.51 -0.22
CA GLY A 396 2.15 14.08 -1.46
C GLY A 396 3.33 13.25 -1.98
N THR A 397 4.34 13.02 -1.14
CA THR A 397 5.53 12.23 -1.51
C THR A 397 5.18 10.79 -1.92
N THR A 398 4.32 10.08 -1.17
CA THR A 398 3.94 8.71 -1.58
C THR A 398 3.12 8.68 -2.86
N SER A 399 2.34 9.73 -3.16
CA SER A 399 1.60 9.83 -4.41
C SER A 399 2.54 10.07 -5.59
N ALA A 400 3.46 11.04 -5.47
CA ALA A 400 4.49 11.27 -6.49
C ALA A 400 5.34 10.01 -6.74
N LEU A 401 5.80 9.31 -5.70
CA LEU A 401 6.54 8.05 -5.86
C LEU A 401 5.71 6.93 -6.49
N SER A 402 4.43 6.80 -6.13
CA SER A 402 3.53 5.80 -6.73
C SER A 402 3.29 6.09 -8.22
N ASP A 403 3.10 7.36 -8.58
CA ASP A 403 2.96 7.81 -9.97
C ASP A 403 4.25 7.53 -10.76
N ARG A 404 5.43 7.82 -10.20
CA ARG A 404 6.72 7.52 -10.84
C ARG A 404 6.94 6.02 -11.03
N ILE A 405 6.55 5.17 -10.07
CA ILE A 405 6.58 3.70 -10.23
C ILE A 405 5.65 3.29 -11.38
N SER A 406 4.45 3.85 -11.44
CA SER A 406 3.50 3.61 -12.54
C SER A 406 4.09 4.01 -13.89
N ILE A 407 4.73 5.17 -14.01
CA ILE A 407 5.42 5.64 -15.23
C ILE A 407 6.52 4.65 -15.65
N LEU A 408 7.42 4.28 -14.74
CA LEU A 408 8.51 3.34 -15.02
C LEU A 408 8.01 1.97 -15.44
N ARG A 409 6.85 1.55 -14.92
CA ARG A 409 6.19 0.29 -15.25
C ARG A 409 5.17 0.42 -16.38
N ASN A 410 5.18 1.53 -17.11
CA ASN A 410 4.26 1.83 -18.20
C ASN A 410 2.77 1.63 -17.82
N ALA A 411 2.34 2.12 -16.66
CA ALA A 411 1.03 1.93 -16.03
C ALA A 411 0.52 0.46 -16.03
N SER A 412 1.44 -0.50 -16.00
CA SER A 412 1.11 -1.93 -15.99
C SER A 412 0.50 -2.36 -14.64
N TRP A 413 -0.37 -3.35 -14.70
CA TRP A 413 -0.86 -4.04 -13.49
C TRP A 413 0.31 -4.73 -12.75
N PRO A 414 0.27 -4.82 -11.40
CA PRO A 414 -0.66 -4.12 -10.50
C PRO A 414 -0.32 -2.63 -10.35
N GLU A 415 -1.30 -1.78 -10.04
CA GLU A 415 -1.00 -0.42 -9.55
C GLU A 415 -0.37 -0.51 -8.16
N ILE A 416 0.76 0.18 -7.98
CA ILE A 416 1.48 0.20 -6.70
C ILE A 416 1.05 1.45 -5.94
N ALA A 417 0.41 1.26 -4.79
CA ALA A 417 -0.08 2.35 -3.96
C ALA A 417 0.64 2.34 -2.61
N LEU A 418 1.68 3.16 -2.46
CA LEU A 418 2.51 3.16 -1.26
C LEU A 418 1.75 3.57 0.01
N SER A 419 2.07 2.94 1.15
CA SER A 419 1.42 3.21 2.44
C SER A 419 1.94 4.51 3.11
N PRO A 420 1.14 5.59 3.19
CA PRO A 420 1.49 6.74 4.01
C PRO A 420 1.45 6.42 5.52
N GLN A 421 0.66 5.42 5.93
CA GLN A 421 0.53 5.06 7.35
C GLN A 421 1.85 4.51 7.91
N VAL A 422 2.59 3.72 7.12
CA VAL A 422 3.92 3.23 7.54
C VAL A 422 4.89 4.38 7.79
N LEU A 423 4.85 5.42 6.98
CA LEU A 423 5.69 6.61 7.17
C LEU A 423 5.37 7.34 8.47
N ILE A 424 4.07 7.46 8.80
CA ILE A 424 3.60 8.07 10.05
C ILE A 424 4.00 7.20 11.25
N ASN A 425 3.78 5.89 11.16
CA ASN A 425 4.11 4.94 12.23
C ASN A 425 5.61 4.94 12.53
N CYS A 426 6.43 4.99 11.48
CA CYS A 426 7.88 4.88 11.58
C CYS A 426 8.62 6.20 11.59
N HIS A 427 7.91 7.30 11.85
CA HIS A 427 8.49 8.64 11.98
C HIS A 427 9.42 8.99 10.81
N ALA A 428 9.07 8.55 9.60
CA ALA A 428 9.87 8.63 8.39
C ALA A 428 9.85 10.03 7.76
N GLY A 429 9.92 11.06 8.59
CA GLY A 429 9.79 12.46 8.24
C GLY A 429 8.89 13.25 9.17
N GLY A 430 7.99 12.59 9.91
CA GLY A 430 7.12 13.29 10.86
C GLY A 430 6.03 12.43 11.45
N THR A 431 4.91 13.07 11.79
CA THR A 431 3.74 12.45 12.42
C THR A 431 2.46 13.07 11.85
N CYS A 432 1.31 12.80 12.47
CA CYS A 432 0.08 13.58 12.23
C CYS A 432 0.16 15.06 12.65
N ASN A 433 1.24 15.50 13.30
CA ASN A 433 1.49 16.91 13.64
C ASN A 433 2.39 17.61 12.61
N GLY A 434 2.45 17.06 11.41
CA GLY A 434 3.32 17.53 10.34
C GLY A 434 4.65 16.80 10.25
N GLY A 435 5.34 17.05 9.15
CA GLY A 435 6.57 16.36 8.82
C GLY A 435 7.28 16.92 7.60
N ASN A 436 8.49 16.39 7.38
CA ASN A 436 9.41 16.75 6.33
C ASN A 436 9.37 15.69 5.21
N PRO A 437 9.10 16.08 3.96
CA PRO A 437 9.09 15.15 2.80
C PRO A 437 10.47 14.57 2.43
N GLY A 438 11.56 15.29 2.67
CA GLY A 438 12.92 14.89 2.27
C GLY A 438 13.35 13.62 3.00
N LEU A 439 13.00 13.55 4.28
CA LEU A 439 13.19 12.37 5.11
C LEU A 439 12.36 11.15 4.66
N VAL A 440 11.25 11.36 3.93
CA VAL A 440 10.50 10.25 3.31
C VAL A 440 11.34 9.58 2.23
N TYR A 441 12.03 10.34 1.39
CA TYR A 441 12.90 9.77 0.37
C TYR A 441 14.11 9.06 0.98
N GLU A 442 14.70 9.61 2.05
CA GLU A 442 15.76 8.91 2.78
C GLU A 442 15.26 7.60 3.40
N TYR A 443 14.02 7.58 3.90
CA TYR A 443 13.41 6.37 4.42
C TYR A 443 13.15 5.36 3.30
N ALA A 444 12.59 5.81 2.17
CA ALA A 444 12.36 4.97 0.99
C ALA A 444 13.68 4.38 0.48
N HIS A 445 14.76 5.15 0.52
CA HIS A 445 16.09 4.71 0.11
C HIS A 445 16.65 3.63 1.04
N ARG A 446 16.58 3.85 2.36
CA ARG A 446 17.18 2.94 3.37
C ARG A 446 16.33 1.71 3.66
N HIS A 447 15.02 1.89 3.80
CA HIS A 447 14.10 0.89 4.33
C HIS A 447 13.12 0.37 3.30
N GLY A 448 12.77 1.20 2.30
CA GLY A 448 11.70 0.95 1.34
C GLY A 448 10.31 1.16 1.95
N ILE A 449 9.34 1.53 1.13
CA ILE A 449 7.95 1.76 1.53
C ILE A 449 7.09 0.60 1.02
N PRO A 450 6.28 -0.07 1.85
CA PRO A 450 5.39 -1.14 1.38
C PRO A 450 4.11 -0.58 0.74
N ASP A 451 3.36 -1.46 0.09
CA ASP A 451 2.03 -1.15 -0.43
C ASP A 451 1.02 -0.86 0.70
N GLN A 452 0.01 -0.03 0.44
CA GLN A 452 -1.02 0.36 1.41
C GLN A 452 -1.81 -0.82 1.95
N THR A 453 -1.80 -1.96 1.26
CA THR A 453 -2.41 -3.20 1.75
C THR A 453 -1.69 -3.83 2.93
N CYS A 454 -0.46 -3.38 3.25
CA CYS A 454 0.24 -3.75 4.49
C CYS A 454 -0.29 -2.98 5.71
N GLN A 455 -0.67 -1.72 5.51
CA GLN A 455 -1.11 -0.80 6.56
C GLN A 455 -2.10 0.20 5.99
N ALA A 456 -3.39 -0.03 6.27
CA ALA A 456 -4.45 0.89 5.91
C ALA A 456 -4.24 2.24 6.61
N TYR A 457 -4.61 3.33 5.95
CA TYR A 457 -4.51 4.66 6.53
C TYR A 457 -5.53 4.83 7.66
N GLN A 458 -5.03 5.12 8.86
CA GLN A 458 -5.82 5.24 10.09
C GLN A 458 -5.79 6.67 10.67
N ALA A 459 -5.07 7.60 10.01
CA ALA A 459 -4.92 8.99 10.43
C ALA A 459 -4.50 9.14 11.90
N LYS A 460 -3.56 8.31 12.37
CA LYS A 460 -3.05 8.34 13.75
C LYS A 460 -1.58 8.02 13.83
N ASN A 461 -0.97 8.48 14.92
CA ASN A 461 0.37 8.07 15.31
C ASN A 461 0.31 6.69 15.98
N LEU A 462 1.08 5.73 15.47
CA LEU A 462 1.32 4.44 16.09
C LEU A 462 2.80 4.29 16.41
N GLN A 463 3.15 3.30 17.23
CA GLN A 463 4.54 2.93 17.46
C GLN A 463 5.06 2.14 16.26
N CYS A 464 6.31 2.38 15.85
CA CYS A 464 6.95 1.61 14.78
C CYS A 464 7.44 0.25 15.29
N ASP A 465 6.54 -0.72 15.28
CA ASP A 465 6.86 -2.14 15.45
C ASP A 465 6.59 -2.92 14.16
N GLN A 466 6.75 -4.25 14.20
CA GLN A 466 6.55 -5.09 13.02
C GLN A 466 5.09 -5.08 12.52
N PHE A 467 4.12 -4.95 13.42
CA PHE A 467 2.71 -4.84 13.04
C PHE A 467 2.47 -3.55 12.27
N ALA A 468 3.04 -2.45 12.76
CA ALA A 468 2.92 -1.13 12.18
C ALA A 468 3.61 -0.94 10.81
N ILE A 469 4.27 -1.98 10.27
CA ILE A 469 4.85 -2.00 8.92
C ILE A 469 4.00 -2.82 7.96
N CYS A 470 3.64 -4.06 8.33
CA CYS A 470 2.77 -4.90 7.52
C CYS A 470 2.07 -5.94 8.41
N GLU A 471 0.75 -5.93 8.41
CA GLU A 471 -0.05 -6.86 9.22
C GLU A 471 -1.24 -7.43 8.44
N THR A 472 -1.83 -8.48 9.01
CA THR A 472 -3.14 -8.99 8.64
C THR A 472 -3.84 -9.45 9.91
N CYS A 473 -5.16 -9.34 9.97
CA CYS A 473 -5.96 -9.86 11.07
C CYS A 473 -6.90 -10.97 10.59
N TRP A 474 -7.15 -11.95 11.45
CA TRP A 474 -8.01 -13.09 11.18
C TRP A 474 -9.08 -13.19 12.28
N PRO A 475 -10.25 -13.77 12.00
CA PRO A 475 -11.19 -14.06 13.08
C PRO A 475 -10.56 -15.13 13.98
N SER A 476 -10.99 -15.20 15.23
CA SER A 476 -10.66 -16.30 16.14
C SER A 476 -11.91 -16.75 16.88
N LYS A 477 -11.80 -17.85 17.65
CA LYS A 477 -12.90 -18.34 18.50
C LYS A 477 -13.30 -17.31 19.57
N GLU A 478 -12.36 -16.51 20.03
CA GLU A 478 -12.53 -15.52 21.10
C GLU A 478 -13.01 -14.16 20.56
N SER A 479 -12.63 -13.81 19.33
CA SER A 479 -13.03 -12.56 18.69
C SER A 479 -13.18 -12.77 17.19
N PHE A 480 -14.40 -12.65 16.67
CA PHE A 480 -14.60 -12.60 15.23
C PHE A 480 -14.08 -11.27 14.68
N THR A 481 -14.61 -10.14 15.17
CA THR A 481 -14.09 -8.79 14.94
C THR A 481 -13.85 -8.13 16.31
N PRO A 482 -12.70 -7.46 16.57
CA PRO A 482 -11.60 -7.12 15.65
C PRO A 482 -10.67 -8.28 15.26
N GLY A 483 -10.87 -9.49 15.77
CA GLY A 483 -10.02 -10.64 15.44
C GLY A 483 -8.63 -10.54 16.08
N VAL A 484 -7.71 -11.39 15.58
CA VAL A 484 -6.31 -11.47 16.03
C VAL A 484 -5.41 -11.09 14.86
N CYS A 485 -4.56 -10.09 15.08
CA CYS A 485 -3.61 -9.61 14.09
C CYS A 485 -2.26 -10.30 14.22
N GLU A 486 -1.57 -10.47 13.10
CA GLU A 486 -0.21 -10.98 13.00
C GLU A 486 0.63 -10.17 12.00
N PRO A 487 1.96 -10.05 12.23
CA PRO A 487 2.83 -9.36 11.31
C PRO A 487 3.13 -10.22 10.08
N ILE A 488 3.04 -9.63 8.89
CA ILE A 488 3.42 -10.28 7.65
C ILE A 488 4.94 -10.20 7.49
N LYS A 489 5.59 -11.36 7.36
CA LYS A 489 7.07 -11.43 7.31
C LYS A 489 7.65 -11.22 5.91
N LYS A 490 6.87 -11.49 4.86
CA LYS A 490 7.29 -11.41 3.45
C LYS A 490 6.30 -10.55 2.68
N PHE A 491 6.76 -9.40 2.23
CA PHE A 491 5.96 -8.44 1.47
C PHE A 491 6.90 -7.58 0.63
N ALA A 492 6.36 -6.97 -0.43
CA ALA A 492 7.13 -6.08 -1.29
C ALA A 492 7.41 -4.74 -0.59
N LYS A 493 8.60 -4.19 -0.84
CA LYS A 493 8.98 -2.83 -0.48
C LYS A 493 9.53 -2.14 -1.70
N TYR A 494 9.22 -0.85 -1.84
CA TYR A 494 9.64 -0.04 -2.97
C TYR A 494 10.66 0.99 -2.52
N TYR A 495 11.77 1.03 -3.22
CA TYR A 495 12.95 1.82 -2.87
C TYR A 495 13.18 2.93 -3.89
N VAL A 496 13.92 3.96 -3.48
CA VAL A 496 14.42 5.00 -4.39
C VAL A 496 15.94 4.90 -4.50
N SER A 497 16.48 5.24 -5.67
CA SER A 497 17.92 5.20 -5.96
C SER A 497 18.62 6.54 -5.68
N GLU A 498 17.95 7.62 -6.02
CA GLU A 498 18.36 9.01 -5.83
C GLU A 498 17.15 9.89 -5.48
N TYR A 499 17.43 11.01 -4.84
CA TYR A 499 16.45 11.98 -4.38
C TYR A 499 17.10 13.35 -4.18
N GLY A 500 16.32 14.41 -4.30
CA GLY A 500 16.79 15.77 -4.11
C GLY A 500 15.67 16.79 -4.16
N SER A 501 16.05 18.07 -4.18
CA SER A 501 15.14 19.20 -4.32
C SER A 501 15.12 19.74 -5.76
N VAL A 502 14.05 20.44 -6.09
CA VAL A 502 13.91 21.22 -7.31
C VAL A 502 13.08 22.47 -7.01
N SER A 503 13.38 23.58 -7.69
CA SER A 503 12.64 24.83 -7.54
C SER A 503 12.74 25.66 -8.80
N GLY A 504 11.79 26.57 -8.98
CA GLY A 504 11.64 27.37 -10.19
C GLY A 504 10.99 26.60 -11.33
N ALA A 505 10.10 27.27 -12.05
CA ALA A 505 9.24 26.64 -13.04
C ALA A 505 9.97 25.84 -14.12
N GLU A 506 11.06 26.37 -14.66
CA GLU A 506 11.79 25.70 -15.74
C GLU A 506 12.38 24.36 -15.28
N ARG A 507 12.96 24.33 -14.07
CA ARG A 507 13.56 23.12 -13.50
C ARG A 507 12.49 22.11 -13.10
N MET A 508 11.36 22.58 -12.58
CA MET A 508 10.19 21.75 -12.25
C MET A 508 9.60 21.11 -13.51
N LYS A 509 9.37 21.87 -14.59
CA LYS A 509 8.89 21.34 -15.87
C LYS A 509 9.82 20.23 -16.39
N ALA A 510 11.13 20.47 -16.38
CA ALA A 510 12.12 19.47 -16.81
C ALA A 510 12.08 18.19 -15.97
N GLU A 511 12.02 18.30 -14.64
CA GLU A 511 11.93 17.15 -13.73
C GLU A 511 10.63 16.36 -13.93
N ILE A 512 9.48 17.07 -13.99
CA ILE A 512 8.16 16.46 -14.17
C ILE A 512 8.09 15.73 -15.50
N TYR A 513 8.51 16.37 -16.59
CA TYR A 513 8.47 15.77 -17.94
C TYR A 513 9.33 14.52 -18.03
N LYS A 514 10.55 14.58 -17.49
CA LYS A 514 11.53 13.52 -17.69
C LYS A 514 11.31 12.33 -16.76
N ARG A 515 10.94 12.59 -15.50
CA ARG A 515 10.97 11.60 -14.42
C ARG A 515 9.64 11.41 -13.71
N GLY A 516 8.60 12.19 -14.03
CA GLY A 516 7.27 12.06 -13.44
C GLY A 516 6.98 13.07 -12.33
N PRO A 517 5.78 13.01 -11.71
CA PRO A 517 5.32 13.98 -10.71
C PRO A 517 6.29 14.21 -9.56
N ILE A 518 6.27 15.42 -8.98
CA ILE A 518 7.14 15.85 -7.86
C ILE A 518 6.29 16.27 -6.65
N GLY A 519 6.84 16.17 -5.44
CA GLY A 519 6.26 16.80 -4.25
C GLY A 519 6.58 18.30 -4.23
N CYS A 520 5.66 19.14 -3.80
CA CYS A 520 5.89 20.59 -3.69
C CYS A 520 5.17 21.18 -2.48
N GLY A 521 5.90 21.99 -1.73
CA GLY A 521 5.32 22.79 -0.66
C GLY A 521 4.41 23.88 -1.21
N VAL A 522 3.30 24.14 -0.53
CA VAL A 522 2.38 25.23 -0.82
C VAL A 522 1.92 25.90 0.49
N HIS A 523 1.64 27.21 0.42
CA HIS A 523 0.97 27.94 1.48
C HIS A 523 -0.55 27.74 1.36
N ALA A 524 -1.10 26.73 2.04
CA ALA A 524 -2.54 26.53 2.14
C ALA A 524 -3.16 27.66 2.98
N THR A 525 -3.85 28.57 2.30
CA THR A 525 -4.66 29.65 2.88
C THR A 525 -6.12 29.23 2.96
N SER A 526 -6.95 29.96 3.71
CA SER A 526 -8.40 29.73 3.72
C SER A 526 -9.04 29.90 2.33
N LYS A 527 -8.45 30.74 1.47
CA LYS A 527 -8.89 30.89 0.07
C LYS A 527 -8.54 29.64 -0.75
N PHE A 528 -7.38 29.03 -0.53
CA PHE A 528 -7.01 27.78 -1.18
C PHE A 528 -7.85 26.60 -0.67
N GLU A 529 -8.10 26.53 0.64
CA GLU A 529 -8.99 25.51 1.23
C GLU A 529 -10.41 25.56 0.67
N SER A 530 -10.92 26.74 0.32
CA SER A 530 -12.25 26.94 -0.27
C SER A 530 -12.30 26.81 -1.80
N TYR A 531 -11.20 26.41 -2.45
CA TYR A 531 -11.14 26.22 -3.89
C TYR A 531 -12.11 25.13 -4.39
N THR A 532 -12.85 25.44 -5.46
CA THR A 532 -13.85 24.54 -6.08
C THR A 532 -13.64 24.34 -7.58
N GLY A 533 -12.69 25.03 -8.21
CA GLY A 533 -12.41 24.92 -9.65
C GLY A 533 -11.83 26.18 -10.28
N GLY A 534 -11.23 26.03 -11.48
CA GLY A 534 -10.63 27.11 -12.25
C GLY A 534 -9.12 27.27 -12.05
N ILE A 535 -8.49 28.23 -12.75
CA ILE A 535 -7.07 28.53 -12.55
C ILE A 535 -6.92 29.42 -11.31
N TYR A 536 -6.44 28.82 -10.22
CA TYR A 536 -6.27 29.50 -8.94
C TYR A 536 -5.17 30.57 -8.98
N SER A 537 -5.42 31.72 -8.36
CA SER A 537 -4.40 32.76 -8.15
C SER A 537 -4.60 33.49 -6.81
N GLU A 538 -3.55 33.50 -6.01
CA GLU A 538 -3.41 34.29 -4.79
C GLU A 538 -1.94 34.67 -4.59
N HIS A 539 -1.64 35.95 -4.83
CA HIS A 539 -0.31 36.48 -4.56
C HIS A 539 -0.10 36.69 -3.06
N VAL A 540 0.86 35.97 -2.48
CA VAL A 540 1.29 36.14 -1.10
C VAL A 540 2.75 36.59 -1.11
N MET A 541 3.03 37.79 -0.58
CA MET A 541 4.37 38.40 -0.64
C MET A 541 5.44 37.57 0.09
N PHE A 542 5.07 36.91 1.19
CA PHE A 542 5.92 36.02 1.98
C PHE A 542 5.16 34.73 2.27
N PRO A 543 5.15 33.77 1.33
CA PRO A 543 4.39 32.54 1.50
C PRO A 543 4.97 31.70 2.66
N LEU A 544 4.10 31.26 3.56
CA LEU A 544 4.44 30.32 4.61
C LEU A 544 4.09 28.91 4.13
N ILE A 545 5.08 28.21 3.59
CA ILE A 545 4.90 26.83 3.15
C ILE A 545 4.50 25.97 4.36
N ASN A 546 3.25 25.53 4.35
CA ASN A 546 2.59 24.87 5.48
C ASN A 546 1.88 23.57 5.06
N HIS A 547 1.80 23.29 3.76
CA HIS A 547 1.14 22.11 3.20
C HIS A 547 1.99 21.49 2.10
N GLU A 548 1.79 20.20 1.84
CA GLU A 548 2.48 19.43 0.80
C GLU A 548 1.46 18.90 -0.22
N ILE A 549 1.78 19.05 -1.51
CA ILE A 549 0.98 18.55 -2.63
C ILE A 549 1.88 17.79 -3.63
N SER A 550 1.29 17.14 -4.64
CA SER A 550 2.03 16.60 -5.78
C SER A 550 1.73 17.41 -7.04
N VAL A 551 2.75 17.82 -7.80
CA VAL A 551 2.59 18.49 -9.10
C VAL A 551 2.85 17.48 -10.22
N ALA A 552 1.86 17.24 -11.06
CA ALA A 552 1.87 16.18 -12.06
C ALA A 552 1.88 16.68 -13.51
N GLY A 553 1.96 17.99 -13.73
CA GLY A 553 1.91 18.55 -15.07
C GLY A 553 1.71 20.05 -15.07
N TRP A 554 1.57 20.60 -16.26
CA TRP A 554 1.24 21.99 -16.50
C TRP A 554 0.35 22.11 -17.74
N GLY A 555 -0.33 23.25 -17.86
CA GLY A 555 -1.04 23.61 -19.07
C GLY A 555 -0.96 25.11 -19.32
N TYR A 556 -1.49 25.50 -20.45
CA TYR A 556 -1.59 26.88 -20.87
C TYR A 556 -3.02 27.18 -21.32
N ASP A 557 -3.60 28.22 -20.75
CA ASP A 557 -4.90 28.73 -21.12
C ASP A 557 -4.75 29.86 -22.14
N GLU A 558 -5.09 29.57 -23.39
CA GLU A 558 -4.96 30.52 -24.52
C GLU A 558 -5.93 31.71 -24.40
N GLU A 559 -7.05 31.56 -23.67
CA GLU A 559 -8.04 32.65 -23.49
C GLU A 559 -7.53 33.74 -22.55
N THR A 560 -6.86 33.34 -21.47
CA THR A 560 -6.34 34.25 -20.45
C THR A 560 -4.83 34.47 -20.53
N ASP A 561 -4.14 33.88 -21.53
CA ASP A 561 -2.68 33.94 -21.69
C ASP A 561 -1.96 33.54 -20.39
N THR A 562 -2.43 32.44 -19.77
CA THR A 562 -1.99 32.02 -18.43
C THR A 562 -1.48 30.58 -18.42
N GLU A 563 -0.22 30.41 -18.04
CA GLU A 563 0.34 29.11 -17.69
C GLU A 563 -0.11 28.70 -16.28
N TYR A 564 -0.39 27.41 -16.08
CA TYR A 564 -0.81 26.87 -14.79
C TYR A 564 -0.19 25.50 -14.50
N TRP A 565 0.10 25.24 -13.23
CA TRP A 565 0.42 23.91 -12.73
C TRP A 565 -0.84 23.06 -12.56
N ILE A 566 -0.69 21.76 -12.75
CA ILE A 566 -1.69 20.74 -12.45
C ILE A 566 -1.25 20.03 -11.17
N GLY A 567 -1.96 20.31 -10.07
CA GLY A 567 -1.64 19.78 -8.74
C GLY A 567 -2.66 18.78 -8.23
N ARG A 568 -2.19 17.73 -7.56
CA ARG A 568 -2.96 16.75 -6.80
C ARG A 568 -2.90 17.12 -5.32
N ASN A 569 -4.06 17.22 -4.69
CA ASN A 569 -4.17 17.41 -3.24
C ASN A 569 -4.57 16.10 -2.54
N SER A 570 -4.59 16.12 -1.20
CA SER A 570 -4.87 14.97 -0.33
C SER A 570 -6.05 15.23 0.60
N TRP A 571 -7.08 15.96 0.15
CA TRP A 571 -8.26 16.35 0.94
C TRP A 571 -9.57 15.68 0.47
N GLY A 572 -9.46 14.59 -0.32
CA GLY A 572 -10.60 13.87 -0.87
C GLY A 572 -11.10 14.44 -2.20
N THR A 573 -11.85 13.62 -2.93
CA THR A 573 -12.31 13.95 -4.29
C THR A 573 -13.40 15.02 -4.32
N TYR A 574 -14.05 15.32 -3.19
CA TYR A 574 -15.01 16.40 -3.08
C TYR A 574 -14.38 17.81 -3.07
N TRP A 575 -13.07 17.91 -2.86
CA TRP A 575 -12.35 19.19 -2.83
C TRP A 575 -11.84 19.56 -4.23
N GLY A 576 -11.92 20.83 -4.61
CA GLY A 576 -11.40 21.33 -5.88
C GLY A 576 -12.01 20.64 -7.11
N GLU A 577 -11.15 20.28 -8.06
CA GLU A 577 -11.50 19.59 -9.31
C GLU A 577 -11.27 18.09 -9.12
N ASN A 578 -12.19 17.39 -8.44
CA ASN A 578 -12.08 15.95 -8.13
C ASN A 578 -10.84 15.58 -7.28
N GLY A 579 -10.45 16.44 -6.33
CA GLY A 579 -9.24 16.30 -5.52
C GLY A 579 -7.99 16.96 -6.13
N TRP A 580 -8.13 17.57 -7.31
CA TRP A 580 -7.07 18.25 -8.03
C TRP A 580 -7.30 19.76 -8.09
N PHE A 581 -6.29 20.49 -8.54
CA PHE A 581 -6.38 21.92 -8.75
C PHE A 581 -5.50 22.38 -9.90
N ARG A 582 -5.83 23.53 -10.45
CA ARG A 582 -4.98 24.29 -11.36
C ARG A 582 -4.58 25.57 -10.67
N ILE A 583 -3.30 25.93 -10.73
CA ILE A 583 -2.78 27.14 -10.10
C ILE A 583 -1.86 27.88 -11.05
N GLN A 584 -2.07 29.18 -11.21
CA GLN A 584 -1.27 30.04 -12.10
C GLN A 584 0.22 29.93 -11.75
N MET A 585 1.04 29.71 -12.78
CA MET A 585 2.50 29.68 -12.69
C MET A 585 3.08 31.06 -12.48
N HIS A 586 4.29 31.11 -11.94
CA HIS A 586 5.03 32.34 -11.69
C HIS A 586 4.30 33.22 -10.64
N HIS A 587 4.81 34.41 -10.30
CA HIS A 587 4.16 35.35 -9.35
C HIS A 587 4.12 34.98 -7.85
N ASN A 588 4.97 34.05 -7.36
CA ASN A 588 4.96 33.62 -5.95
C ASN A 588 3.56 33.15 -5.48
N ASN A 589 2.80 32.52 -6.38
CA ASN A 589 1.46 32.02 -6.10
C ASN A 589 1.54 30.90 -5.05
N LEU A 590 1.21 31.25 -3.80
CA LEU A 590 1.33 30.39 -2.61
C LEU A 590 2.72 29.74 -2.39
N GLY A 591 3.76 30.26 -3.04
CA GLY A 591 5.13 29.71 -2.95
C GLY A 591 5.33 28.33 -3.58
N ILE A 592 4.41 27.84 -4.42
CA ILE A 592 4.42 26.47 -4.96
C ILE A 592 5.71 26.11 -5.73
N GLU A 593 6.40 27.10 -6.30
CA GLU A 593 7.63 26.90 -7.08
C GLU A 593 8.93 26.99 -6.24
N GLN A 594 8.83 27.17 -4.93
CA GLN A 594 9.97 27.50 -4.07
C GLN A 594 10.64 26.28 -3.44
N ASP A 595 9.86 25.25 -3.10
CA ASP A 595 10.30 24.15 -2.22
C ASP A 595 9.70 22.81 -2.66
N CYS A 596 10.22 22.23 -3.74
CA CYS A 596 9.80 20.94 -4.27
C CYS A 596 10.86 19.85 -4.09
N ASP A 597 10.41 18.61 -4.05
CA ASP A 597 11.17 17.41 -3.80
C ASP A 597 10.85 16.30 -4.80
N TRP A 598 11.85 15.45 -5.06
CA TRP A 598 11.72 14.35 -6.02
C TRP A 598 12.56 13.15 -5.57
N GLY A 599 12.15 11.97 -6.04
CA GLY A 599 12.90 10.72 -5.90
C GLY A 599 12.74 9.84 -7.13
N VAL A 600 13.72 8.99 -7.41
CA VAL A 600 13.70 8.07 -8.56
C VAL A 600 13.50 6.63 -8.04
N PRO A 601 12.29 6.06 -8.19
CA PRO A 601 12.01 4.70 -7.76
C PRO A 601 12.84 3.66 -8.52
N LEU A 602 13.09 2.52 -7.89
CA LEU A 602 13.72 1.36 -8.52
C LEU A 602 12.65 0.51 -9.23
N PRO A 603 12.76 0.27 -10.56
CA PRO A 603 11.71 -0.41 -11.33
C PRO A 603 11.34 -1.81 -10.84
N ASP A 604 12.32 -2.54 -10.30
CA ASP A 604 12.15 -3.90 -9.76
C ASP A 604 11.91 -3.92 -8.24
N GLY A 605 11.91 -2.75 -7.59
CA GLY A 605 11.85 -2.63 -6.14
C GLY A 605 13.04 -3.26 -5.42
N SER A 606 14.15 -3.55 -6.11
CA SER A 606 15.34 -4.13 -5.49
C SER A 606 16.00 -3.13 -4.53
N LYS A 607 16.60 -3.64 -3.46
CA LYS A 607 17.43 -2.82 -2.58
C LYS A 607 18.80 -2.66 -3.23
N PRO A 608 19.35 -1.43 -3.36
CA PRO A 608 20.70 -1.27 -3.91
C PRO A 608 21.76 -1.98 -3.05
N ASN A 609 22.74 -2.62 -3.70
CA ASN A 609 23.80 -3.39 -3.06
C ASN A 609 24.73 -2.55 -2.16
N ASP A 610 24.78 -1.24 -2.38
CA ASP A 610 25.62 -0.31 -1.62
C ASP A 610 25.11 -0.08 -0.18
N PHE A 611 24.01 -0.73 0.23
CA PHE A 611 23.34 -0.54 1.52
C PHE A 611 23.29 -1.81 2.37
N VAL A 612 24.38 -2.04 3.10
CA VAL A 612 24.35 -2.89 4.29
C VAL A 612 24.36 -1.96 5.50
N VAL A 613 23.16 -1.65 6.01
CA VAL A 613 22.96 -0.86 7.23
C VAL A 613 21.88 -1.56 8.03
N ASP A 614 22.07 -1.74 9.33
CA ASP A 614 21.06 -2.38 10.19
C ASP A 614 19.82 -1.49 10.39
N TYR A 615 18.77 -2.02 11.04
CA TYR A 615 17.51 -1.30 11.32
C TYR A 615 17.69 -0.04 12.20
N GLN A 616 18.88 0.16 12.78
CA GLN A 616 19.23 1.32 13.60
C GLN A 616 20.15 2.31 12.88
N GLY A 617 20.54 2.04 11.62
CA GLY A 617 21.36 2.94 10.81
C GLY A 617 22.87 2.77 11.01
N ASN A 618 23.36 1.64 11.55
CA ASN A 618 24.80 1.34 11.59
C ASN A 618 25.25 0.60 10.32
N GLU A 619 26.36 1.04 9.71
CA GLU A 619 27.00 0.32 8.60
C GLU A 619 27.30 -1.13 9.02
N ALA A 620 26.79 -2.08 8.25
CA ALA A 620 27.12 -3.48 8.40
C ALA A 620 28.22 -3.82 7.40
N GLU A 621 29.35 -4.35 7.90
CA GLU A 621 30.46 -4.76 7.05
C GLU A 621 29.98 -5.77 5.99
N THR A 622 30.17 -5.41 4.72
CA THR A 622 29.76 -6.21 3.57
C THR A 622 30.64 -7.47 3.49
N MET A 623 30.16 -8.61 4.00
CA MET A 623 30.72 -9.90 3.62
C MET A 623 30.17 -10.26 2.24
N VAL A 624 30.99 -10.03 1.20
CA VAL A 624 30.69 -10.40 -0.18
C VAL A 624 30.50 -11.92 -0.27
N VAL A 625 29.26 -12.37 -0.39
CA VAL A 625 28.93 -13.74 -0.79
C VAL A 625 28.75 -13.75 -2.31
N LEU A 626 29.81 -14.14 -3.03
CA LEU A 626 29.70 -14.53 -4.43
C LEU A 626 28.98 -15.89 -4.49
N HIS A 627 27.75 -15.91 -5.01
CA HIS A 627 27.17 -17.13 -5.55
C HIS A 627 27.58 -17.25 -7.02
N SER A 628 28.45 -18.21 -7.34
CA SER A 628 28.49 -18.81 -8.68
C SER A 628 27.87 -20.19 -8.61
N SER A 629 26.81 -20.38 -9.39
CA SER A 629 26.42 -21.69 -9.92
C SER A 629 27.55 -22.20 -10.81
N ASP A 630 28.21 -23.27 -10.38
CA ASP A 630 28.48 -24.47 -11.20
C ASP A 630 29.45 -25.39 -10.46
N ASP A 631 29.18 -26.69 -10.59
CA ASP A 631 29.94 -27.80 -10.05
C ASP A 631 31.45 -27.68 -10.32
N GLN A 632 32.26 -27.89 -9.27
CA GLN A 632 33.44 -28.79 -9.20
C GLN A 632 34.40 -28.35 -8.08
N CYS A 633 34.59 -29.24 -7.09
CA CYS A 633 35.59 -29.11 -6.03
C CYS A 633 37.02 -29.19 -6.61
N HIS A 634 37.79 -28.10 -6.59
CA HIS A 634 39.24 -28.14 -6.73
C HIS A 634 39.93 -27.46 -5.54
N LEU A 635 40.53 -28.27 -4.67
CA LEU A 635 41.51 -27.81 -3.67
C LEU A 635 42.70 -27.15 -4.39
N PHE A 636 43.12 -26.00 -3.87
CA PHE A 636 44.34 -25.26 -4.26
C PHE A 636 45.55 -26.19 -4.44
N THR A 637 46.05 -26.31 -5.67
CA THR A 637 47.27 -27.06 -6.01
C THR A 637 48.51 -26.17 -6.20
N ASP A 638 48.40 -24.88 -5.90
CA ASP A 638 49.49 -23.91 -6.00
C ASP A 638 50.51 -24.05 -4.86
N VAL A 639 51.80 -23.99 -5.23
CA VAL A 639 53.00 -24.00 -4.38
C VAL A 639 52.92 -23.01 -3.21
N PHE A 640 52.29 -21.85 -3.40
CA PHE A 640 52.11 -20.81 -2.39
C PHE A 640 51.18 -21.24 -1.26
N GLY A 641 50.11 -22.00 -1.57
CA GLY A 641 49.19 -22.55 -0.58
C GLY A 641 49.83 -23.62 0.31
N ARG A 642 50.74 -24.43 -0.25
CA ARG A 642 51.52 -25.42 0.51
C ARG A 642 52.54 -24.77 1.43
N LEU A 643 53.17 -23.68 1.00
CA LEU A 643 54.11 -22.90 1.81
C LEU A 643 53.41 -22.22 2.99
N LEU A 644 52.21 -21.67 2.79
CA LEU A 644 51.44 -21.04 3.87
C LEU A 644 50.97 -22.06 4.92
N GLN A 645 50.53 -23.24 4.50
CA GLN A 645 50.15 -24.32 5.43
C GLN A 645 51.35 -24.86 6.22
N LEU A 646 52.52 -24.99 5.60
CA LEU A 646 53.75 -25.36 6.30
C LEU A 646 54.16 -24.30 7.34
N LEU A 647 54.05 -23.02 7.00
CA LEU A 647 54.38 -21.92 7.91
C LEU A 647 53.45 -21.91 9.13
N LEU A 648 52.13 -22.04 8.91
CA LEU A 648 51.13 -22.09 9.98
C LEU A 648 51.29 -23.35 10.85
N GLY A 649 51.63 -24.49 10.25
CA GLY A 649 51.96 -25.72 10.96
C GLY A 649 53.20 -25.59 11.86
N CYS A 650 54.26 -24.94 11.37
CA CYS A 650 55.46 -24.68 12.15
C CYS A 650 55.20 -23.72 13.34
N ILE A 651 54.37 -22.70 13.16
CA ILE A 651 53.97 -21.77 14.23
C ILE A 651 53.17 -22.51 15.31
N ALA A 652 52.22 -23.37 14.92
CA ALA A 652 51.43 -24.16 15.87
C ALA A 652 52.31 -25.13 16.69
N ILE A 653 53.28 -25.79 16.06
CA ILE A 653 54.22 -26.69 16.75
C ILE A 653 55.12 -25.90 17.71
N PHE A 654 55.57 -24.71 17.32
CA PHE A 654 56.39 -23.85 18.18
C PHE A 654 55.61 -23.38 19.42
N LEU A 655 54.35 -22.99 19.26
CA LEU A 655 53.47 -22.60 20.37
C LEU A 655 53.16 -23.77 21.31
N LEU A 656 52.94 -24.97 20.77
CA LEU A 656 52.75 -26.18 21.57
C LEU A 656 54.04 -26.59 22.30
N TYR A 657 55.21 -26.39 21.69
CA TYR A 657 56.51 -26.62 22.34
C TYR A 657 56.75 -25.65 23.50
N ILE A 658 56.43 -24.37 23.32
CA ILE A 658 56.50 -23.36 24.39
C ILE A 658 55.55 -23.71 25.53
N LYS A 659 54.28 -24.06 25.21
CA LYS A 659 53.30 -24.48 26.21
C LYS A 659 53.77 -25.70 27.02
N ARG A 660 54.39 -26.69 26.35
CA ARG A 660 54.93 -27.89 27.00
C ARG A 660 56.18 -27.64 27.85
N LYS A 661 56.95 -26.58 27.56
CA LYS A 661 58.14 -26.20 28.33
C LYS A 661 57.82 -25.35 29.58
N LEU A 662 56.65 -24.71 29.61
CA LEU A 662 56.22 -23.82 30.68
C LEU A 662 55.42 -24.50 31.81
N GLU A 663 55.05 -25.78 31.66
CA GLU A 663 54.31 -26.53 32.69
C GLU A 663 55.22 -27.53 33.43
N PHE A 664 55.67 -27.17 34.64
CA PHE A 664 56.22 -28.11 35.65
C PHE A 664 55.07 -28.75 36.47
N PRO A 665 55.28 -29.95 37.05
CA PRO A 665 54.21 -30.93 37.25
C PRO A 665 53.54 -30.87 38.63
N ILE A 666 52.20 -30.84 38.68
CA ILE A 666 51.42 -31.29 39.84
C ILE A 666 50.22 -32.13 39.36
N ARG A 667 50.11 -33.36 39.90
CA ARG A 667 49.06 -34.38 39.66
C ARG A 667 47.78 -34.06 40.47
N PRO A 668 46.70 -34.87 40.41
CA PRO A 668 45.95 -35.36 39.25
C PRO A 668 44.44 -35.06 39.42
N ILE A 669 43.73 -34.67 38.37
CA ILE A 669 42.26 -34.75 38.38
C ILE A 669 41.83 -35.68 37.24
N LYS A 670 41.11 -36.74 37.62
CA LYS A 670 40.44 -37.68 36.71
C LYS A 670 39.46 -36.90 35.83
N VAL A 671 39.69 -36.89 34.53
CA VAL A 671 38.65 -36.51 33.56
C VAL A 671 38.28 -37.76 32.77
N TRP A 672 36.99 -38.02 32.74
CA TRP A 672 36.35 -39.09 31.99
C TRP A 672 36.70 -38.98 30.51
N ALA A 673 37.07 -40.10 29.90
CA ALA A 673 37.14 -40.20 28.45
C ALA A 673 35.71 -40.04 27.88
N MET A 674 35.50 -39.02 27.06
CA MET A 674 34.32 -38.90 26.20
C MET A 674 34.76 -38.81 24.74
N ASP A 675 34.04 -39.56 23.93
CA ASP A 675 34.24 -39.85 22.52
C ASP A 675 34.21 -38.58 21.65
N VAL A 676 35.25 -38.36 20.85
CA VAL A 676 35.47 -37.13 20.06
C VAL A 676 34.80 -37.21 18.67
N SER A 677 34.04 -38.27 18.38
CA SER A 677 33.44 -38.43 17.04
C SER A 677 32.11 -37.68 16.82
N LYS A 678 31.63 -36.84 17.76
CA LYS A 678 30.32 -36.16 17.64
C LYS A 678 30.25 -34.74 18.23
N GLN A 679 31.05 -33.79 17.74
CA GLN A 679 30.75 -32.36 17.94
C GLN A 679 30.93 -31.53 16.66
N SER A 680 29.94 -30.68 16.40
CA SER A 680 29.91 -29.68 15.33
C SER A 680 30.82 -28.49 15.66
N LEU A 681 31.31 -27.79 14.63
CA LEU A 681 32.20 -26.61 14.69
C LEU A 681 31.77 -25.51 15.68
N GLY A 682 30.48 -25.46 16.07
CA GLY A 682 29.97 -24.49 17.05
C GLY A 682 30.54 -24.64 18.47
N ALA A 683 30.92 -25.85 18.89
CA ALA A 683 31.47 -26.07 20.24
C ALA A 683 32.91 -25.54 20.39
N PHE A 684 33.68 -25.52 19.29
CA PHE A 684 35.06 -24.99 19.27
C PHE A 684 35.08 -23.47 19.38
N TYR A 685 34.10 -22.79 18.77
CA TYR A 685 33.98 -21.33 18.78
C TYR A 685 33.65 -20.79 20.18
N ILE A 686 32.77 -21.47 20.91
CA ILE A 686 32.41 -21.10 22.29
C ILE A 686 33.61 -21.27 23.23
N HIS A 687 34.44 -22.31 23.04
CA HIS A 687 35.66 -22.50 23.83
C HIS A 687 36.76 -21.47 23.52
N CYS A 688 36.93 -21.06 22.26
CA CYS A 688 37.85 -19.97 21.92
C CYS A 688 37.42 -18.63 22.53
N ILE A 689 36.11 -18.32 22.54
CA ILE A 689 35.58 -17.09 23.15
C ILE A 689 35.77 -17.09 24.67
N SER A 690 35.53 -18.21 25.36
CA SER A 690 35.79 -18.30 26.81
C SER A 690 37.26 -18.15 27.18
N VAL A 691 38.18 -18.64 26.34
CA VAL A 691 39.64 -18.46 26.55
C VAL A 691 40.04 -17.01 26.31
N ILE A 692 39.50 -16.35 25.27
CA ILE A 692 39.78 -14.93 24.98
C ILE A 692 39.23 -14.03 26.09
N LEU A 693 37.99 -14.27 26.56
CA LEU A 693 37.42 -13.53 27.70
C LEU A 693 38.23 -13.72 28.98
N SER A 694 38.78 -14.92 29.20
CA SER A 694 39.66 -15.18 30.36
C SER A 694 41.00 -14.43 30.23
N ILE A 695 41.57 -14.33 29.03
CA ILE A 695 42.80 -13.57 28.76
C ILE A 695 42.56 -12.06 28.91
N VAL A 696 41.41 -11.54 28.45
CA VAL A 696 41.03 -10.13 28.60
C VAL A 696 40.81 -9.77 30.07
N MET A 697 40.18 -10.66 30.85
CA MET A 697 39.98 -10.46 32.30
C MET A 697 41.30 -10.52 33.10
N ILE A 698 42.29 -11.30 32.65
CA ILE A 698 43.64 -11.34 33.25
C ILE A 698 44.47 -10.12 32.83
N ALA A 699 44.33 -9.65 31.58
CA ALA A 699 45.00 -8.44 31.09
C ALA A 699 44.44 -7.15 31.73
N ALA A 700 43.17 -7.15 32.10
CA ALA A 700 42.54 -6.04 32.83
C ALA A 700 42.92 -5.97 34.32
N SER A 701 43.65 -6.95 34.87
CA SER A 701 44.04 -6.98 36.29
C SER A 701 45.51 -6.68 36.57
N THR A 702 46.27 -6.18 35.58
CA THR A 702 47.67 -5.78 35.77
C THR A 702 47.90 -4.36 35.27
N GLU A 703 47.72 -3.39 36.17
CA GLU A 703 48.22 -2.02 36.00
C GLU A 703 49.76 -2.04 36.01
N ASN A 704 50.39 -1.63 34.91
CA ASN A 704 51.54 -0.72 34.97
C ASN A 704 51.79 -0.10 33.59
N TYR A 705 51.32 1.14 33.46
CA TYR A 705 51.56 2.05 32.35
C TYR A 705 52.95 2.67 32.60
N ASP A 706 54.00 2.13 31.97
CA ASP A 706 55.28 2.84 31.67
C ASP A 706 56.36 1.86 31.16
N GLU A 707 56.19 1.26 29.98
CA GLU A 707 57.36 0.78 29.19
C GLU A 707 57.05 0.40 27.71
N VAL A 708 56.14 1.11 27.02
CA VAL A 708 55.91 0.89 25.56
C VAL A 708 56.17 2.18 24.77
N ARG A 709 57.17 2.96 25.21
CA ARG A 709 57.67 4.14 24.46
C ARG A 709 59.18 4.08 24.22
N LYS A 710 59.69 2.89 23.91
CA LYS A 710 60.98 2.66 23.25
C LYS A 710 60.86 1.54 22.22
#